data_AF-A0A5N4B791-F1
#
_entry.id   AF-A0A5N4B791-F1
#
_cell.length_a   1.000
_cell.length_b   1.000
_cell.length_c   1.000
_cell.angle_alpha   90.00
_cell.angle_beta   90.00
_cell.angle_gamma   90.00
#
_symmetry.space_group_name_H-M   'P 1'
#
loop_
_entity.id
_entity.type
_entity.pdbx_description
1 polymer ?
#
loop_
_entity_poly.entity_id
_entity_poly.type
_entity_poly.pdbx_seq_one_letter_code
_entity_poly.pdbx_strand_id
1 'polypeptide(L)'
;MSSPHRTAPNKLGYEESLSVLKSLNEKYSAIKSCLTRDTNLCTSKVKESEFNLVYDIVSQIGILDGKAIHTWVCGLKREEGQFYCVTIPFQIMKPRPFSYKYWKLASDSDRVVPVLDSDSMYLLNFDIESFKVESEKHSGGSTKGTLEERIIHGVSRQIANCIKLRATSPPASVLVSLLGYTCRSCQVSVCNDVEHRCWNYSSSLVTLIELLRSCDNFPFFYGPNGVTFNKDLNGRVSSMIPFIVYQLCELSLTSSVGQIGVACEQGLVECLLFRCQEHLFSSTFKSKDSYSRLRGVIEELGIFMRRTLENGIIVNVEPYQPIKSPSSLAYDDVRVIQSEAPSYWNYIKGYISYQSMGGGVISPDPDKLTLIQDSTCDDFLFKILHEIYYFKGNMLFVTGVAALALKDSAQGQRGYSQPLNDVAEYIELDGQKVPVLMDYQTEDLRRLYDLGLSLIPHTVKDAHNLESEFIELQTTNSSGMTPEIEKAERQYISDLMGNKADARLVQNVRKTRIVDVLNELSRGLSTKEGIAEAMGLPGKAGTRIQVYRRLRLIIMIRSVPQASGFLIMRALEAIYSQTPFSTSGKNTGDVRDMNRVLTISGTPYYKSSNDVKGMDASTKKSQLLFTLSLAYQSYSLERSGGPAFFLGSSRDIRNVEMVKYYKGENPDPEPELKAITLPQMMIGYAIMYMFHQRRLIDGTFNDEVDVSPLTFASGWWATSAQHNLLGCLSMVDIQNELTSGNSQCGADGRYVTVLGGVAGDDQVIGVKFTKSFSRDKELQYSRCACMMLEQRMNALGFICDPSLSLFSAEFLKQVGTCGAPEGLDGRICVFSSERGDQYDNFGNVRYEEVLGIIREKLSRTRKPELWTPWMYMFGWVLGIMVFSFNAKSGHVRVHTRFQSRRVYVGKPIRHLLPKFYQALNELGFRYTEWKDRDIQHIVLRMGPFWMCTDEVGVPLPGFLLDDGDVLPPSSYLTTPSSSVTMVWRRAFELVGLKRENVIKDYVTQLPDGYVLKGKTVESGRFQNLKLDESTKKSLEISQVLARQYYLPFWCYVDIEKLRDSGVLAGMVVRGLWRGVELERLREVSPIVHQWERVGQAYLDQKKLFESVRASEHLLNEYRIKIPSRSVYAFKIHAKVEQAITEVVRSDEERGRNVEQMILRTIKLSKSIDNSIGGRFRMSMFDAVPLRASFEDEPHGGYFWMGYGFPIPKRSVVGYFLSIFGLPSLCHCMTIPLLVGYNEG
;
A
#
# COMPACT_ATOMS: atom_id res chain seq x y z
N MET A 1 70.01 29.31 5.47
CA MET A 1 71.16 28.97 6.36
C MET A 1 70.56 28.31 7.59
N SER A 2 70.83 27.08 8.02
CA SER A 2 71.76 26.01 7.64
C SER A 2 71.24 24.71 8.28
N SER A 3 71.41 23.58 7.59
CA SER A 3 71.15 22.20 8.06
C SER A 3 72.00 21.81 9.29
N PRO A 4 71.78 20.67 10.00
CA PRO A 4 72.00 19.29 9.49
C PRO A 4 70.96 18.27 10.08
N HIS A 5 70.84 16.97 9.73
CA HIS A 5 71.67 15.96 9.08
C HIS A 5 70.81 15.01 8.21
N ARG A 6 71.35 14.60 7.05
CA ARG A 6 70.86 13.49 6.21
C ARG A 6 71.63 12.21 6.56
N THR A 7 70.92 11.11 6.74
CA THR A 7 71.41 9.74 6.47
C THR A 7 70.72 9.24 5.20
N ALA A 8 71.50 8.63 4.30
CA ALA A 8 71.05 8.11 3.01
C ALA A 8 70.29 6.78 3.17
N PRO A 9 69.24 6.50 2.37
CA PRO A 9 68.75 5.15 2.20
C PRO A 9 69.49 4.41 1.07
N ASN A 10 69.66 3.12 1.30
CA ASN A 10 70.41 2.14 0.52
C ASN A 10 70.06 2.09 -0.98
N LYS A 11 71.11 2.03 -1.81
CA LYS A 11 71.08 1.74 -3.26
C LYS A 11 70.61 0.32 -3.64
N LEU A 12 70.40 -0.57 -2.66
CA LEU A 12 70.04 -1.98 -2.91
C LEU A 12 68.56 -2.21 -3.30
N GLY A 13 67.64 -1.28 -3.00
CA GLY A 13 66.21 -1.47 -3.30
C GLY A 13 65.76 -1.08 -4.71
N TYR A 14 66.56 -0.31 -5.46
CA TYR A 14 66.15 0.23 -6.75
C TYR A 14 66.33 -0.78 -7.90
N GLU A 15 67.36 -1.63 -7.83
CA GLU A 15 67.61 -2.68 -8.83
C GLU A 15 66.68 -3.90 -8.65
N GLU A 16 66.28 -4.23 -7.41
CA GLU A 16 65.22 -5.22 -7.15
C GLU A 16 63.85 -4.75 -7.63
N SER A 17 63.53 -3.47 -7.46
CA SER A 17 62.25 -2.91 -7.95
C SER A 17 62.17 -2.90 -9.49
N LEU A 18 63.30 -2.67 -10.17
CA LEU A 18 63.40 -2.68 -11.63
C LEU A 18 63.35 -4.09 -12.24
N SER A 19 63.87 -5.10 -11.54
CA SER A 19 63.78 -6.51 -11.98
C SER A 19 62.36 -7.06 -11.81
N VAL A 20 61.66 -6.67 -10.74
CA VAL A 20 60.24 -6.99 -10.50
C VAL A 20 59.34 -6.32 -11.55
N LEU A 21 59.60 -5.05 -11.90
CA LEU A 21 58.85 -4.35 -12.94
C LEU A 21 59.08 -4.93 -14.34
N LYS A 22 60.30 -5.37 -14.69
CA LYS A 22 60.57 -6.08 -15.95
C LYS A 22 59.86 -7.43 -16.01
N SER A 23 59.90 -8.20 -14.91
CA SER A 23 59.20 -9.49 -14.77
C SER A 23 57.68 -9.34 -14.90
N LEU A 24 57.10 -8.29 -14.31
CA LEU A 24 55.67 -7.98 -14.43
C LEU A 24 55.27 -7.54 -15.83
N ASN A 25 56.11 -6.76 -16.53
CA ASN A 25 55.82 -6.29 -17.88
C ASN A 25 55.95 -7.42 -18.94
N GLU A 26 56.89 -8.34 -18.75
CA GLU A 26 57.00 -9.56 -19.58
C GLU A 26 55.81 -10.51 -19.36
N LYS A 27 55.38 -10.70 -18.10
CA LYS A 27 54.17 -11.49 -17.77
C LYS A 27 52.90 -10.85 -18.31
N TYR A 28 52.76 -9.52 -18.22
CA TYR A 28 51.62 -8.79 -18.78
C TYR A 28 51.58 -8.88 -20.31
N SER A 29 52.73 -8.79 -20.97
CA SER A 29 52.84 -8.94 -22.44
C SER A 29 52.54 -10.36 -22.92
N ALA A 30 52.90 -11.39 -22.13
CA ALA A 30 52.54 -12.79 -22.40
C ALA A 30 51.04 -13.08 -22.19
N ILE A 31 50.42 -12.49 -21.17
CA ILE A 31 48.98 -12.59 -20.92
C ILE A 31 48.20 -11.88 -22.04
N LYS A 32 48.67 -10.71 -22.49
CA LYS A 32 48.06 -9.95 -23.59
C LYS A 32 48.19 -10.67 -24.94
N SER A 33 49.28 -11.40 -25.20
CA SER A 33 49.45 -12.19 -26.42
C SER A 33 48.62 -13.48 -26.43
N CYS A 34 48.41 -14.11 -25.26
CA CYS A 34 47.48 -15.23 -25.10
C CYS A 34 46.00 -14.83 -25.26
N LEU A 35 45.61 -13.63 -24.82
CA LEU A 35 44.23 -13.14 -24.94
C LEU A 35 43.86 -12.64 -26.34
N THR A 36 44.85 -12.44 -27.23
CA THR A 36 44.64 -11.87 -28.59
C THR A 36 44.78 -12.88 -29.73
N ARG A 37 45.15 -14.14 -29.45
CA ARG A 37 45.24 -15.21 -30.46
C ARG A 37 44.37 -16.40 -30.04
N ASP A 38 43.26 -16.57 -30.77
CA ASP A 38 42.28 -17.66 -30.70
C ASP A 38 41.52 -17.88 -29.37
N THR A 39 40.28 -17.42 -29.35
CA THR A 39 39.31 -17.58 -28.24
C THR A 39 38.86 -19.02 -27.99
N ASN A 40 39.25 -20.00 -28.82
CA ASN A 40 38.74 -21.37 -28.77
C ASN A 40 39.66 -22.38 -28.05
N LEU A 41 40.84 -22.00 -27.56
CA LEU A 41 41.80 -22.95 -26.97
C LEU A 41 42.15 -22.75 -25.48
N CYS A 42 41.54 -21.76 -24.81
CA CYS A 42 41.95 -21.37 -23.45
C CYS A 42 40.92 -21.64 -22.33
N THR A 43 40.07 -22.66 -22.45
CA THR A 43 39.04 -22.96 -21.43
C THR A 43 39.43 -23.97 -20.34
N SER A 44 40.64 -24.56 -20.35
CA SER A 44 40.95 -25.66 -19.41
C SER A 44 42.08 -25.46 -18.41
N LYS A 45 42.85 -24.36 -18.42
CA LYS A 45 44.02 -24.22 -17.51
C LYS A 45 44.33 -22.79 -17.06
N VAL A 46 43.41 -22.13 -16.36
CA VAL A 46 43.78 -21.03 -15.45
C VAL A 46 43.47 -21.50 -14.04
N LYS A 47 44.51 -21.73 -13.23
CA LYS A 47 44.33 -22.16 -11.84
C LYS A 47 43.80 -20.99 -11.02
N GLU A 48 42.95 -21.26 -10.04
CA GLU A 48 42.37 -20.27 -9.12
C GLU A 48 43.44 -19.37 -8.45
N SER A 49 44.66 -19.90 -8.26
CA SER A 49 45.83 -19.16 -7.80
C SER A 49 46.30 -18.04 -8.74
N GLU A 50 46.11 -18.18 -10.05
CA GLU A 50 46.52 -17.19 -11.06
C GLU A 50 45.49 -16.07 -11.20
N PHE A 51 44.20 -16.36 -10.99
CA PHE A 51 43.15 -15.34 -10.91
C PHE A 51 43.27 -14.50 -9.63
N ASN A 52 43.56 -15.13 -8.49
CA ASN A 52 43.85 -14.43 -7.24
C ASN A 52 45.11 -13.56 -7.36
N LEU A 53 46.13 -14.03 -8.09
CA LEU A 53 47.33 -13.24 -8.37
C LEU A 53 47.01 -12.01 -9.25
N VAL A 54 46.15 -12.14 -10.26
CA VAL A 54 45.70 -10.99 -11.09
C VAL A 54 44.84 -10.02 -10.28
N TYR A 55 43.96 -10.54 -9.41
CA TYR A 55 43.14 -9.73 -8.51
C TYR A 55 44.00 -8.97 -7.48
N ASP A 56 45.00 -9.63 -6.89
CA ASP A 56 45.94 -9.02 -5.95
C ASP A 56 46.83 -7.97 -6.65
N ILE A 57 47.30 -8.26 -7.87
CA ILE A 57 48.08 -7.31 -8.69
C ILE A 57 47.23 -6.09 -9.07
N VAL A 58 45.95 -6.26 -9.45
CA VAL A 58 45.04 -5.15 -9.76
C VAL A 58 44.70 -4.34 -8.50
N SER A 59 44.56 -4.99 -7.34
CA SER A 59 44.35 -4.31 -6.06
C SER A 59 45.58 -3.51 -5.59
N GLN A 60 46.79 -4.02 -5.85
CA GLN A 60 48.05 -3.38 -5.48
C GLN A 60 48.49 -2.28 -6.45
N ILE A 61 48.20 -2.41 -7.75
CA ILE A 61 48.45 -1.35 -8.75
C ILE A 61 47.48 -0.16 -8.57
N GLY A 62 46.29 -0.39 -7.99
CA GLY A 62 45.26 0.64 -7.73
C GLY A 62 45.62 1.75 -6.74
N ILE A 63 46.88 1.82 -6.25
CA ILE A 63 47.37 2.83 -5.32
C ILE A 63 48.20 3.94 -6.00
N LEU A 64 48.63 3.77 -7.27
CA LEU A 64 49.68 4.64 -7.84
C LEU A 64 49.33 5.58 -9.00
N ASP A 65 48.07 5.73 -9.43
CA ASP A 65 47.76 6.83 -10.35
C ASP A 65 46.33 7.36 -10.24
N GLY A 66 46.20 8.68 -10.12
CA GLY A 66 44.96 9.42 -9.80
C GLY A 66 43.92 9.48 -10.94
N LYS A 67 43.60 8.34 -11.56
CA LYS A 67 42.48 8.21 -12.50
C LYS A 67 41.43 7.24 -11.94
N ALA A 68 40.16 7.62 -12.07
CA ALA A 68 39.01 6.93 -11.50
C ALA A 68 38.98 5.43 -11.84
N ILE A 69 39.14 4.57 -10.84
CA ILE A 69 38.94 3.13 -10.97
C ILE A 69 37.60 2.78 -10.32
N HIS A 70 36.70 2.24 -11.14
CA HIS A 70 35.45 1.62 -10.74
C HIS A 70 35.72 0.26 -10.09
N THR A 71 35.06 -0.06 -8.97
CA THR A 71 35.13 -1.41 -8.38
C THR A 71 34.16 -2.32 -9.13
N TRP A 72 34.70 -3.34 -9.80
CA TRP A 72 33.93 -4.36 -10.52
C TRP A 72 33.54 -5.47 -9.54
N VAL A 73 32.25 -5.76 -9.39
CA VAL A 73 31.77 -6.86 -8.55
C VAL A 73 31.41 -8.05 -9.43
N CYS A 74 32.22 -9.10 -9.43
CA CYS A 74 31.97 -10.32 -10.20
C CYS A 74 31.40 -11.44 -9.30
N GLY A 75 30.31 -12.08 -9.70
CA GLY A 75 29.90 -13.37 -9.13
C GLY A 75 30.85 -14.50 -9.59
N LEU A 76 31.16 -15.47 -8.73
CA LEU A 76 32.03 -16.63 -9.04
C LEU A 76 31.24 -17.83 -9.62
N LYS A 77 31.68 -18.29 -10.81
CA LYS A 77 31.44 -19.56 -11.59
C LYS A 77 29.97 -19.98 -11.89
N ARG A 78 29.55 -20.31 -13.14
CA ARG A 78 30.01 -21.46 -13.99
C ARG A 78 29.66 -21.34 -15.51
N GLU A 79 30.41 -22.13 -16.30
CA GLU A 79 30.16 -22.81 -17.61
C GLU A 79 29.69 -22.07 -18.89
N GLU A 80 29.02 -20.90 -18.85
CA GLU A 80 28.49 -20.25 -20.09
C GLU A 80 29.06 -18.86 -20.43
N GLY A 81 30.17 -18.45 -19.81
CA GLY A 81 30.95 -17.29 -20.29
C GLY A 81 30.34 -15.89 -20.10
N GLN A 82 29.26 -15.71 -19.33
CA GLN A 82 28.72 -14.38 -18.99
C GLN A 82 28.84 -14.09 -17.49
N PHE A 83 29.77 -13.19 -17.12
CA PHE A 83 29.86 -12.60 -15.79
C PHE A 83 28.87 -11.45 -15.67
N TYR A 84 27.91 -11.54 -14.74
CA TYR A 84 27.07 -10.39 -14.38
C TYR A 84 27.87 -9.50 -13.43
N CYS A 85 28.39 -8.38 -13.94
CA CYS A 85 29.16 -7.43 -13.15
C CYS A 85 28.40 -6.12 -12.98
N VAL A 86 28.06 -5.79 -11.73
CA VAL A 86 27.55 -4.46 -11.38
C VAL A 86 28.73 -3.62 -10.92
N THR A 87 28.87 -2.42 -11.51
CA THR A 87 29.84 -1.44 -11.06
C THR A 87 29.25 -0.59 -9.94
N ILE A 88 29.87 -0.61 -8.75
CA ILE A 88 29.49 0.32 -7.68
C ILE A 88 30.17 1.68 -7.94
N PRO A 89 29.40 2.78 -8.11
CA PRO A 89 29.97 4.10 -8.32
C PRO A 89 30.88 4.54 -7.18
N PHE A 90 31.99 5.20 -7.55
CA PHE A 90 32.95 5.75 -6.59
C PHE A 90 32.29 6.72 -5.59
N GLN A 91 31.27 7.47 -6.01
CA GLN A 91 30.53 8.43 -5.18
C GLN A 91 29.73 7.76 -4.05
N ILE A 92 29.43 6.46 -4.15
CA ILE A 92 28.77 5.69 -3.09
C ILE A 92 29.82 5.15 -2.11
N MET A 93 30.95 4.65 -2.63
CA MET A 93 32.04 4.09 -1.82
C MET A 93 32.87 5.17 -1.11
N LYS A 94 33.03 6.34 -1.74
CA LYS A 94 33.74 7.51 -1.23
C LYS A 94 32.86 8.76 -1.44
N PRO A 95 31.79 8.91 -0.66
CA PRO A 95 30.89 10.05 -0.76
C PRO A 95 31.61 11.37 -0.47
N ARG A 96 31.03 12.46 -0.99
CA ARG A 96 31.54 13.82 -0.78
C ARG A 96 31.29 14.25 0.68
N PRO A 97 32.16 15.09 1.28
CA PRO A 97 31.89 15.66 2.60
C PRO A 97 30.57 16.44 2.64
N PHE A 98 29.93 16.46 3.81
CA PHE A 98 28.73 17.24 4.07
C PHE A 98 28.99 18.74 3.83
N SER A 99 27.99 19.45 3.29
CA SER A 99 28.12 20.88 2.94
C SER A 99 26.80 21.62 3.08
N TYR A 100 26.83 22.79 3.73
CA TYR A 100 25.67 23.65 3.94
C TYR A 100 25.18 24.37 2.66
N LYS A 101 25.98 24.38 1.58
CA LYS A 101 25.72 25.18 0.36
C LYS A 101 24.43 24.84 -0.40
N TYR A 102 23.77 23.74 -0.05
CA TYR A 102 22.54 23.29 -0.68
C TYR A 102 21.28 23.91 -0.06
N TRP A 103 21.41 24.62 1.06
CA TRP A 103 20.33 25.29 1.76
C TRP A 103 20.65 26.76 2.01
N LYS A 104 19.61 27.59 2.04
CA LYS A 104 19.69 29.02 2.37
C LYS A 104 18.44 29.46 3.13
N LEU A 105 18.48 30.64 3.73
CA LEU A 105 17.26 31.31 4.19
C LEU A 105 16.52 31.92 2.99
N ALA A 106 15.20 31.86 3.01
CA ALA A 106 14.38 32.53 2.02
C ALA A 106 14.53 34.05 2.13
N SER A 107 14.40 34.77 1.02
CA SER A 107 14.52 36.23 1.02
C SER A 107 13.33 36.93 1.70
N ASP A 108 12.18 36.24 1.76
CA ASP A 108 10.90 36.75 2.24
C ASP A 108 10.54 36.26 3.66
N SER A 109 11.35 35.37 4.23
CA SER A 109 11.03 34.69 5.49
C SER A 109 12.27 34.04 6.10
N ASP A 110 12.30 33.92 7.44
CA ASP A 110 13.37 33.22 8.17
C ASP A 110 13.23 31.68 8.09
N ARG A 111 12.84 31.16 6.92
CA ARG A 111 12.66 29.73 6.68
C ARG A 111 13.82 29.19 5.85
N VAL A 112 14.22 27.95 6.14
CA VAL A 112 15.22 27.25 5.34
C VAL A 112 14.57 26.74 4.05
N VAL A 113 15.19 27.05 2.91
CA VAL A 113 14.79 26.63 1.56
C VAL A 113 15.97 26.03 0.80
N PRO A 114 15.72 25.12 -0.16
CA PRO A 114 16.79 24.61 -1.02
C PRO A 114 17.36 25.71 -1.94
N VAL A 115 18.66 25.64 -2.25
CA VAL A 115 19.32 26.59 -3.18
C VAL A 115 19.01 26.27 -4.65
N LEU A 116 18.89 24.98 -4.98
CA LEU A 116 18.47 24.48 -6.29
C LEU A 116 17.04 23.95 -6.20
N ASP A 117 16.14 24.45 -7.06
CA ASP A 117 14.68 24.36 -6.90
C ASP A 117 14.12 22.92 -6.76
N SER A 118 14.77 21.87 -7.29
CA SER A 118 14.23 20.50 -7.27
C SER A 118 15.07 19.47 -6.51
N ASP A 119 16.35 19.72 -6.29
CA ASP A 119 17.32 18.64 -6.04
C ASP A 119 17.65 18.48 -4.55
N SER A 120 17.52 19.55 -3.75
CA SER A 120 17.90 19.56 -2.33
C SER A 120 16.71 19.39 -1.36
N MET A 121 15.51 19.04 -1.87
CA MET A 121 14.35 18.70 -1.03
C MET A 121 14.40 17.26 -0.49
N TYR A 122 15.18 16.39 -1.14
CA TYR A 122 15.40 15.00 -0.77
C TYR A 122 16.78 14.84 -0.10
N LEU A 123 17.01 13.68 0.52
CA LEU A 123 18.32 13.41 1.15
C LEU A 123 19.39 13.43 0.07
N LEU A 124 20.50 14.13 0.30
CA LEU A 124 21.66 14.18 -0.59
C LEU A 124 22.66 13.08 -0.24
N ASN A 125 23.43 12.63 -1.22
CA ASN A 125 24.54 11.70 -1.00
C ASN A 125 25.75 12.45 -0.41
N PHE A 126 26.07 12.17 0.84
CA PHE A 126 27.24 12.72 1.53
C PHE A 126 27.82 11.70 2.52
N ASP A 127 29.02 12.00 2.98
CA ASP A 127 29.75 11.20 3.95
C ASP A 127 29.20 11.38 5.38
N ILE A 128 28.68 10.31 5.96
CA ILE A 128 28.07 10.30 7.29
C ILE A 128 29.09 10.65 8.39
N GLU A 129 30.36 10.29 8.21
CA GLU A 129 31.40 10.62 9.19
C GLU A 129 31.62 12.14 9.26
N SER A 130 31.77 12.79 8.10
CA SER A 130 31.84 14.25 8.03
C SER A 130 30.60 14.95 8.62
N PHE A 131 29.41 14.40 8.43
CA PHE A 131 28.17 14.95 9.01
C PHE A 131 28.13 14.81 10.54
N LYS A 132 28.60 13.69 11.10
CA LYS A 132 28.69 13.52 12.56
C LYS A 132 29.60 14.55 13.20
N VAL A 133 30.77 14.80 12.61
CA VAL A 133 31.71 15.82 13.08
C VAL A 133 31.04 17.21 13.14
N GLU A 134 30.30 17.58 12.09
CA GLU A 134 29.54 18.83 12.08
C GLU A 134 28.38 18.82 13.09
N SER A 135 27.67 17.69 13.24
CA SER A 135 26.60 17.55 14.21
C SER A 135 27.06 17.64 15.67
N GLU A 136 28.29 17.19 15.97
CA GLU A 136 28.88 17.28 17.31
C GLU A 136 29.30 18.72 17.64
N LYS A 137 29.81 19.48 16.65
CA LYS A 137 30.13 20.92 16.80
C LYS A 137 28.90 21.76 17.13
N HIS A 138 27.75 21.41 16.56
CA HIS A 138 26.48 22.10 16.74
C HIS A 138 25.54 21.36 17.71
N SER A 139 26.11 20.72 18.74
CA SER A 139 25.37 19.92 19.72
C SER A 139 24.33 20.77 20.47
N GLY A 140 23.05 20.51 20.19
CA GLY A 140 21.93 21.31 20.69
C GLY A 140 21.01 21.88 19.61
N GLY A 141 21.31 21.63 18.33
CA GLY A 141 20.57 22.12 17.17
C GLY A 141 19.05 22.12 17.37
N SER A 142 18.47 23.31 17.28
CA SER A 142 17.02 23.52 17.33
C SER A 142 16.56 24.16 16.03
N THR A 143 15.28 24.00 15.74
CA THR A 143 14.57 24.70 14.66
C THR A 143 14.60 26.23 14.77
N LYS A 144 15.03 26.78 15.92
CA LYS A 144 15.22 28.21 16.21
C LYS A 144 16.70 28.63 16.32
N GLY A 145 17.63 27.73 15.99
CA GLY A 145 19.07 27.98 16.03
C GLY A 145 19.60 28.80 14.85
N THR A 146 20.92 28.89 14.69
CA THR A 146 21.54 29.45 13.47
C THR A 146 21.14 28.66 12.23
N LEU A 147 21.38 29.20 11.02
CA LEU A 147 21.11 28.47 9.77
C LEU A 147 21.79 27.08 9.77
N GLU A 148 23.04 27.00 10.21
CA GLU A 148 23.81 25.76 10.32
C GLU A 148 23.16 24.80 11.32
N GLU A 149 22.80 25.26 12.52
CA GLU A 149 22.15 24.44 13.55
C GLU A 149 20.80 23.87 13.07
N ARG A 150 20.02 24.68 12.34
CA ARG A 150 18.74 24.28 11.74
C ARG A 150 18.95 23.25 10.63
N ILE A 151 19.97 23.42 9.80
CA ILE A 151 20.34 22.46 8.76
C ILE A 151 20.79 21.14 9.40
N ILE A 152 21.65 21.16 10.42
CA ILE A 152 22.09 19.96 11.13
C ILE A 152 20.90 19.21 11.76
N HIS A 153 20.00 19.93 12.43
CA HIS A 153 18.79 19.33 13.01
C HIS A 153 17.88 18.74 11.91
N GLY A 154 17.62 19.50 10.84
CA GLY A 154 16.79 19.09 9.73
C GLY A 154 17.31 17.86 8.99
N VAL A 155 18.61 17.84 8.66
CA VAL A 155 19.27 16.70 8.01
C VAL A 155 19.32 15.48 8.94
N SER A 156 19.56 15.67 10.25
CA SER A 156 19.49 14.57 11.23
C SER A 156 18.10 13.93 11.26
N ARG A 157 17.04 14.75 11.25
CA ARG A 157 15.65 14.27 11.17
C ARG A 157 15.34 13.60 9.84
N GLN A 158 15.88 14.11 8.73
CA GLN A 158 15.70 13.52 7.41
C GLN A 158 16.39 12.16 7.30
N ILE A 159 17.60 12.00 7.84
CA ILE A 159 18.28 10.70 7.97
C ILE A 159 17.42 9.76 8.79
N ALA A 160 16.96 10.21 9.96
CA ALA A 160 16.18 9.35 10.86
C ALA A 160 14.88 8.86 10.21
N ASN A 161 14.24 9.70 9.40
CA ASN A 161 12.98 9.41 8.71
C ASN A 161 13.16 8.88 7.27
N CYS A 162 14.39 8.58 6.82
CA CYS A 162 14.65 8.25 5.41
C CYS A 162 13.98 6.95 4.97
N ILE A 163 13.88 5.98 5.87
CA ILE A 163 13.15 4.72 5.69
C ILE A 163 12.29 4.48 6.91
N LYS A 164 11.08 3.98 6.67
CA LYS A 164 10.16 3.46 7.68
C LYS A 164 9.93 1.99 7.41
N LEU A 165 10.12 1.15 8.42
CA LEU A 165 10.05 -0.32 8.28
C LEU A 165 8.58 -0.78 8.17
N ARG A 166 8.37 -2.04 7.76
CA ARG A 166 7.06 -2.71 7.88
C ARG A 166 7.02 -3.72 9.02
N ALA A 167 8.02 -4.59 9.12
CA ALA A 167 8.04 -5.61 10.17
C ALA A 167 9.44 -6.04 10.60
N THR A 168 10.41 -5.97 9.69
CA THR A 168 11.78 -6.49 9.87
C THR A 168 12.81 -5.37 10.02
N SER A 169 13.80 -5.57 10.89
CA SER A 169 14.99 -4.69 11.02
C SER A 169 15.83 -4.75 9.75
N PRO A 170 16.82 -3.84 9.58
CA PRO A 170 17.73 -3.94 8.44
C PRO A 170 18.44 -5.31 8.35
N PRO A 171 19.09 -5.85 9.40
CA PRO A 171 19.71 -7.17 9.32
C PRO A 171 18.72 -8.31 9.07
N ALA A 172 17.52 -8.23 9.65
CA ALA A 172 16.47 -9.24 9.43
C ALA A 172 15.95 -9.21 7.99
N SER A 173 15.82 -8.03 7.38
CA SER A 173 15.39 -7.87 5.99
C SER A 173 16.42 -8.46 5.03
N VAL A 174 17.71 -8.20 5.29
CA VAL A 174 18.82 -8.82 4.54
C VAL A 174 18.79 -10.34 4.71
N LEU A 175 18.65 -10.86 5.94
CA LEU A 175 18.58 -12.29 6.19
C LEU A 175 17.40 -12.97 5.48
N VAL A 176 16.20 -12.40 5.57
CA VAL A 176 15.02 -12.91 4.84
C VAL A 176 15.30 -12.90 3.32
N SER A 177 15.97 -11.87 2.82
CA SER A 177 16.30 -11.77 1.40
C SER A 177 17.29 -12.84 0.94
N LEU A 178 18.32 -13.10 1.75
CA LEU A 178 19.34 -14.10 1.47
C LEU A 178 18.77 -15.52 1.52
N LEU A 179 17.90 -15.81 2.50
CA LEU A 179 17.31 -17.14 2.70
C LEU A 179 16.09 -17.40 1.81
N GLY A 180 15.32 -16.37 1.47
CA GLY A 180 14.13 -16.47 0.63
C GLY A 180 14.44 -16.54 -0.85
N TYR A 181 15.61 -16.06 -1.28
CA TYR A 181 15.97 -15.99 -2.70
C TYR A 181 16.21 -17.36 -3.32
N THR A 182 15.46 -17.65 -4.38
CA THR A 182 15.57 -18.84 -5.22
C THR A 182 15.96 -18.43 -6.64
N CYS A 183 17.08 -18.98 -7.14
CA CYS A 183 17.51 -18.70 -8.52
C CYS A 183 16.66 -19.45 -9.55
N ARG A 184 16.74 -19.06 -10.82
CA ARG A 184 15.96 -19.69 -11.90
C ARG A 184 16.16 -21.21 -11.99
N SER A 185 17.38 -21.71 -11.81
CA SER A 185 17.67 -23.14 -11.89
C SER A 185 16.95 -23.93 -10.77
N CYS A 186 16.94 -23.40 -9.55
CA CYS A 186 16.22 -23.97 -8.41
C CYS A 186 14.70 -23.78 -8.48
N GLN A 187 14.21 -22.81 -9.27
CA GLN A 187 12.78 -22.66 -9.53
C GLN A 187 12.26 -23.71 -10.53
N VAL A 188 13.09 -24.10 -11.51
CA VAL A 188 12.69 -25.00 -12.61
C VAL A 188 12.97 -26.47 -12.27
N SER A 189 14.00 -26.75 -11.47
CA SER A 189 14.39 -28.09 -11.07
C SER A 189 14.73 -28.15 -9.59
N VAL A 190 14.43 -29.27 -8.92
CA VAL A 190 14.96 -29.55 -7.59
C VAL A 190 16.47 -29.72 -7.76
N CYS A 191 17.23 -28.68 -7.45
CA CYS A 191 18.68 -28.73 -7.55
C CYS A 191 19.20 -29.68 -6.46
N ASN A 192 19.71 -30.83 -6.87
CA ASN A 192 20.30 -31.82 -5.96
C ASN A 192 21.77 -31.48 -5.59
N ASP A 193 22.27 -30.33 -6.02
CA ASP A 193 23.64 -29.89 -5.73
C ASP A 193 23.71 -29.21 -4.36
N VAL A 194 24.39 -29.87 -3.41
CA VAL A 194 24.55 -29.42 -2.02
C VAL A 194 25.38 -28.13 -1.92
N GLU A 195 26.17 -27.79 -2.94
CA GLU A 195 26.98 -26.56 -2.98
C GLU A 195 26.27 -25.37 -3.65
N HIS A 196 25.07 -25.57 -4.20
CA HIS A 196 24.36 -24.50 -4.91
C HIS A 196 23.88 -23.40 -3.96
N ARG A 197 24.44 -22.20 -4.09
CA ARG A 197 23.98 -21.01 -3.37
C ARG A 197 23.24 -20.05 -4.31
N CYS A 198 21.90 -20.09 -4.25
CA CYS A 198 21.03 -19.29 -5.13
C CYS A 198 21.41 -17.80 -5.18
N TRP A 199 21.79 -17.23 -4.04
CA TRP A 199 22.08 -15.80 -3.92
C TRP A 199 23.22 -15.27 -4.80
N ASN A 200 24.12 -16.15 -5.29
CA ASN A 200 25.26 -15.77 -6.14
C ASN A 200 24.79 -15.36 -7.54
N TYR A 201 23.55 -15.70 -7.88
CA TYR A 201 22.92 -15.41 -9.17
C TYR A 201 22.08 -14.14 -9.15
N SER A 202 21.94 -13.47 -7.99
CA SER A 202 21.22 -12.19 -7.87
C SER A 202 22.21 -11.04 -7.91
N SER A 203 22.10 -10.17 -8.91
CA SER A 203 22.86 -8.91 -8.96
C SER A 203 22.57 -8.05 -7.72
N SER A 204 21.34 -8.11 -7.20
CA SER A 204 20.96 -7.34 -6.01
C SER A 204 21.65 -7.83 -4.75
N LEU A 205 21.65 -9.15 -4.50
CA LEU A 205 22.26 -9.73 -3.30
C LEU A 205 23.79 -9.67 -3.36
N VAL A 206 24.39 -9.88 -4.53
CA VAL A 206 25.84 -9.73 -4.73
C VAL A 206 26.27 -8.29 -4.44
N THR A 207 25.56 -7.29 -4.99
CA THR A 207 25.82 -5.88 -4.71
C THR A 207 25.63 -5.55 -3.22
N LEU A 208 24.59 -6.09 -2.60
CA LEU A 208 24.32 -5.91 -1.17
C LEU A 208 25.44 -6.48 -0.29
N ILE A 209 25.91 -7.69 -0.59
CA ILE A 209 27.03 -8.33 0.13
C ILE A 209 28.29 -7.49 -0.03
N GLU A 210 28.59 -7.01 -1.24
CA GLU A 210 29.79 -6.20 -1.48
C GLU A 210 29.74 -4.86 -0.71
N LEU A 211 28.60 -4.17 -0.74
CA LEU A 211 28.40 -2.92 0.01
C LEU A 211 28.57 -3.10 1.52
N LEU A 212 28.21 -4.27 2.05
CA LEU A 212 28.32 -4.58 3.46
C LEU A 212 29.67 -5.21 3.85
N ARG A 213 30.43 -5.75 2.89
CA ARG A 213 31.71 -6.43 3.14
C ARG A 213 32.76 -5.52 3.74
N SER A 214 32.75 -4.24 3.36
CA SER A 214 33.68 -3.24 3.88
C SER A 214 33.35 -2.76 5.31
N CYS A 215 32.26 -3.24 5.91
CA CYS A 215 31.82 -2.82 7.24
C CYS A 215 31.96 -3.96 8.25
N ASP A 216 32.79 -3.77 9.28
CA ASP A 216 32.95 -4.76 10.37
C ASP A 216 31.66 -5.01 11.14
N ASN A 217 30.79 -4.01 11.18
CA ASN A 217 29.45 -4.07 11.75
C ASN A 217 28.43 -3.55 10.74
N PHE A 218 27.17 -3.97 10.87
CA PHE A 218 26.11 -3.44 10.02
C PHE A 218 26.05 -1.89 10.12
N PRO A 219 26.03 -1.15 8.99
CA PRO A 219 26.34 0.28 8.97
C PRO A 219 25.29 1.18 9.64
N PHE A 220 24.06 0.70 9.78
CA PHE A 220 22.98 1.45 10.44
C PHE A 220 21.96 0.53 11.12
N PHE A 221 21.27 1.08 12.11
CA PHE A 221 20.21 0.41 12.85
C PHE A 221 18.95 1.26 12.84
N TYR A 222 17.82 0.66 13.20
CA TYR A 222 16.57 1.37 13.39
C TYR A 222 16.25 1.43 14.88
N GLY A 223 16.21 2.64 15.44
CA GLY A 223 15.94 2.91 16.84
C GLY A 223 14.58 3.59 17.07
N PRO A 224 14.30 4.04 18.31
CA PRO A 224 13.05 4.72 18.65
C PRO A 224 12.79 6.01 17.86
N ASN A 225 13.85 6.65 17.37
CA ASN A 225 13.78 7.91 16.63
C ASN A 225 13.91 7.70 15.10
N GLY A 226 13.99 6.44 14.62
CA GLY A 226 14.22 6.12 13.22
C GLY A 226 15.63 5.58 12.95
N VAL A 227 16.14 5.79 11.74
CA VAL A 227 17.46 5.30 11.31
C VAL A 227 18.60 6.02 12.06
N THR A 228 19.55 5.23 12.56
CA THR A 228 20.77 5.71 13.21
C THR A 228 21.97 4.96 12.67
N PHE A 229 22.99 5.67 12.20
CA PHE A 229 24.23 5.06 11.75
C PHE A 229 25.07 4.57 12.93
N ASN A 230 25.79 3.46 12.73
CA ASN A 230 26.68 2.90 13.76
C ASN A 230 27.75 3.94 14.16
N LYS A 231 28.18 3.95 15.43
CA LYS A 231 29.22 4.87 15.91
C LYS A 231 30.59 4.48 15.39
N ASP A 232 30.87 3.17 15.37
CA ASP A 232 32.16 2.59 15.01
C ASP A 232 32.20 2.23 13.51
N LEU A 233 31.98 3.22 12.65
CA LEU A 233 32.11 3.03 11.20
C LEU A 233 33.57 3.16 10.81
N ASN A 234 34.19 2.06 10.39
CA ASN A 234 35.53 2.07 9.80
C ASN A 234 35.43 2.55 8.34
N GLY A 235 35.57 3.86 8.12
CA GLY A 235 35.63 4.47 6.80
C GLY A 235 34.40 5.30 6.40
N ARG A 236 34.47 5.89 5.21
CA ARG A 236 33.43 6.79 4.68
C ARG A 236 32.19 5.99 4.27
N VAL A 237 31.04 6.33 4.85
CA VAL A 237 29.76 5.66 4.57
C VAL A 237 28.80 6.67 3.97
N SER A 238 28.19 6.31 2.84
CA SER A 238 27.20 7.14 2.16
C SER A 238 25.89 7.22 2.96
N SER A 239 25.30 8.41 3.01
CA SER A 239 23.94 8.64 3.52
C SER A 239 22.86 7.87 2.76
N MET A 240 23.14 7.36 1.56
CA MET A 240 22.21 6.60 0.70
C MET A 240 22.10 5.12 1.05
N ILE A 241 23.00 4.59 1.88
CA ILE A 241 23.07 3.16 2.21
C ILE A 241 21.73 2.58 2.68
N PRO A 242 20.93 3.25 3.54
CA PRO A 242 19.60 2.75 3.91
C PRO A 242 18.66 2.55 2.71
N PHE A 243 18.60 3.49 1.77
CA PHE A 243 17.77 3.36 0.57
C PHE A 243 18.25 2.19 -0.30
N ILE A 244 19.56 2.08 -0.51
CA ILE A 244 20.14 1.03 -1.34
C ILE A 244 19.82 -0.36 -0.74
N VAL A 245 20.03 -0.56 0.57
CA VAL A 245 19.77 -1.84 1.23
C VAL A 245 18.31 -2.29 1.04
N TYR A 246 17.34 -1.42 1.32
CA TYR A 246 15.93 -1.80 1.20
C TYR A 246 15.47 -1.99 -0.25
N GLN A 247 15.96 -1.17 -1.19
CA GLN A 247 15.66 -1.36 -2.60
C GLN A 247 16.24 -2.69 -3.13
N LEU A 248 17.45 -3.06 -2.74
CA LEU A 248 18.07 -4.33 -3.14
C LEU A 248 17.35 -5.54 -2.53
N CYS A 249 16.81 -5.43 -1.31
CA CYS A 249 15.93 -6.45 -0.72
C CYS A 249 14.62 -6.60 -1.49
N GLU A 250 13.97 -5.50 -1.88
CA GLU A 250 12.74 -5.57 -2.71
C GLU A 250 13.04 -6.13 -4.12
N LEU A 251 14.18 -5.76 -4.72
CA LEU A 251 14.61 -6.27 -6.04
C LEU A 251 14.93 -7.76 -6.02
N SER A 252 15.66 -8.23 -5.01
CA SER A 252 15.97 -9.66 -4.89
C SER A 252 14.70 -10.49 -4.70
N LEU A 253 13.75 -10.00 -3.90
CA LEU A 253 12.43 -10.59 -3.77
C LEU A 253 11.71 -10.66 -5.13
N THR A 254 11.66 -9.55 -5.85
CA THR A 254 10.95 -9.41 -7.13
C THR A 254 11.55 -10.32 -8.22
N SER A 255 12.88 -10.44 -8.26
CA SER A 255 13.60 -11.36 -9.14
C SER A 255 13.36 -12.83 -8.75
N SER A 256 13.43 -13.14 -7.46
CA SER A 256 13.21 -14.50 -6.94
C SER A 256 11.80 -15.03 -7.20
N VAL A 257 10.78 -14.18 -7.23
CA VAL A 257 9.41 -14.59 -7.56
C VAL A 257 9.12 -14.52 -9.07
N GLY A 258 10.16 -14.30 -9.89
CA GLY A 258 10.10 -14.35 -11.34
C GLY A 258 9.31 -13.21 -11.99
N GLN A 259 9.16 -12.06 -11.32
CA GLN A 259 8.52 -10.88 -11.94
C GLN A 259 9.42 -10.21 -12.97
N ILE A 260 10.73 -10.15 -12.66
CA ILE A 260 11.75 -9.59 -13.55
C ILE A 260 12.78 -10.66 -13.90
N GLY A 261 13.37 -10.56 -15.10
CA GLY A 261 14.53 -11.37 -15.48
C GLY A 261 15.84 -10.89 -14.82
N VAL A 262 16.87 -11.74 -14.82
CA VAL A 262 18.21 -11.42 -14.28
C VAL A 262 18.83 -10.19 -14.96
N ALA A 263 18.71 -10.06 -16.29
CA ALA A 263 19.20 -8.89 -17.02
C ALA A 263 18.49 -7.59 -16.62
N CYS A 264 17.17 -7.68 -16.36
CA CYS A 264 16.38 -6.55 -15.84
C CYS A 264 16.80 -6.21 -14.41
N GLU A 265 17.01 -7.21 -13.55
CA GLU A 265 17.51 -7.02 -12.19
C GLU A 265 18.85 -6.27 -12.20
N GLN A 266 19.81 -6.71 -13.02
CA GLN A 266 21.10 -6.02 -13.17
C GLN A 266 20.92 -4.56 -13.59
N GLY A 267 20.13 -4.30 -14.63
CA GLY A 267 19.86 -2.93 -15.09
C GLY A 267 19.18 -2.06 -14.04
N LEU A 268 18.28 -2.62 -13.23
CA LEU A 268 17.64 -1.91 -12.13
C LEU A 268 18.63 -1.59 -10.99
N VAL A 269 19.59 -2.48 -10.72
CA VAL A 269 20.67 -2.21 -9.77
C VAL A 269 21.59 -1.11 -10.30
N GLU A 270 21.99 -1.17 -11.58
CA GLU A 270 22.77 -0.10 -12.23
C GLU A 270 22.06 1.25 -12.12
N CYS A 271 20.77 1.27 -12.45
CA CYS A 271 19.91 2.44 -12.39
C CYS A 271 19.79 3.01 -10.96
N LEU A 272 19.58 2.15 -9.96
CA LEU A 272 19.55 2.52 -8.55
C LEU A 272 20.87 3.18 -8.12
N LEU A 273 22.00 2.53 -8.39
CA LEU A 273 23.31 3.01 -7.99
C LEU A 273 23.67 4.32 -8.70
N PHE A 274 23.32 4.44 -9.98
CA PHE A 274 23.48 5.69 -10.74
C PHE A 274 22.69 6.83 -10.10
N ARG A 275 21.41 6.62 -9.80
CA ARG A 275 20.54 7.64 -9.18
C ARG A 275 21.01 8.02 -7.77
N CYS A 276 21.56 7.07 -7.00
CA CYS A 276 22.11 7.31 -5.66
C CYS A 276 23.43 8.09 -5.63
N GLN A 277 24.07 8.39 -6.77
CA GLN A 277 25.32 9.16 -6.78
C GLN A 277 25.15 10.58 -6.22
N GLU A 278 23.98 11.19 -6.42
CA GLU A 278 23.67 12.54 -5.93
C GLU A 278 22.43 12.54 -5.05
N HIS A 279 21.29 12.11 -5.59
CA HIS A 279 20.00 12.04 -4.89
C HIS A 279 19.07 11.02 -5.57
N LEU A 280 18.50 10.08 -4.81
CA LEU A 280 17.70 9.00 -5.41
C LEU A 280 16.42 9.51 -6.10
N PHE A 281 15.59 10.26 -5.37
CA PHE A 281 14.24 10.58 -5.82
C PHE A 281 14.19 11.68 -6.90
N SER A 282 14.98 12.75 -6.80
CA SER A 282 14.98 13.78 -7.86
C SER A 282 15.44 13.21 -9.20
N SER A 283 16.50 12.39 -9.22
CA SER A 283 16.97 11.73 -10.45
C SER A 283 15.89 10.82 -11.05
N THR A 284 15.17 10.08 -10.20
CA THR A 284 14.06 9.22 -10.61
C THR A 284 12.92 10.00 -11.30
N PHE A 285 12.56 11.17 -10.76
CA PHE A 285 11.50 11.98 -11.36
C PHE A 285 11.92 12.64 -12.67
N LYS A 286 13.22 12.89 -12.88
CA LYS A 286 13.75 13.45 -14.14
C LYS A 286 13.73 12.43 -15.29
N SER A 287 13.97 11.14 -15.01
CA SER A 287 14.02 10.10 -16.06
C SER A 287 12.72 9.34 -16.30
N LYS A 288 11.69 9.53 -15.45
CA LYS A 288 10.37 8.85 -15.57
C LYS A 288 9.74 8.96 -16.96
N ASP A 289 9.86 10.11 -17.61
CA ASP A 289 9.23 10.36 -18.92
C ASP A 289 9.93 9.59 -20.05
N SER A 290 11.26 9.44 -20.00
CA SER A 290 12.03 8.68 -20.98
C SER A 290 11.62 7.20 -21.01
N TYR A 291 11.41 6.57 -19.85
CA TYR A 291 10.90 5.19 -19.79
C TYR A 291 9.43 5.08 -20.19
N SER A 292 8.64 6.15 -20.01
CA SER A 292 7.25 6.18 -20.50
C SER A 292 7.19 6.25 -22.02
N ARG A 293 8.11 6.98 -22.66
CA ARG A 293 8.27 6.99 -24.12
C ARG A 293 8.81 5.66 -24.65
N LEU A 294 9.80 5.05 -23.97
CA LEU A 294 10.29 3.69 -24.31
C LEU A 294 9.16 2.67 -24.35
N ARG A 295 8.27 2.71 -23.36
CA ARG A 295 7.09 1.85 -23.31
C ARG A 295 6.21 2.02 -24.56
N GLY A 296 5.90 3.26 -24.96
CA GLY A 296 5.08 3.54 -26.14
C GLY A 296 5.70 2.96 -27.43
N VAL A 297 7.01 3.05 -27.58
CA VAL A 297 7.72 2.47 -28.73
C VAL A 297 7.64 0.93 -28.74
N ILE A 298 7.74 0.28 -27.59
CA ILE A 298 7.57 -1.19 -27.48
C ILE A 298 6.13 -1.60 -27.79
N GLU A 299 5.14 -0.83 -27.32
CA GLU A 299 3.72 -1.06 -27.65
C GLU A 299 3.48 -0.96 -29.18
N GLU A 300 4.11 -0.02 -29.86
CA GLU A 300 3.97 0.17 -31.32
C GLU A 300 4.72 -0.87 -32.17
N LEU A 301 5.79 -1.47 -31.65
CA LEU A 301 6.54 -2.52 -32.35
C LEU A 301 5.93 -3.92 -32.17
N GLY A 302 5.17 -4.14 -31.09
CA GLY A 302 4.67 -5.45 -30.69
C GLY A 302 3.41 -5.91 -31.43
N ILE A 303 3.24 -7.24 -31.50
CA ILE A 303 1.98 -7.90 -31.88
C ILE A 303 1.33 -8.43 -30.61
N PHE A 304 0.21 -7.83 -30.20
CA PHE A 304 -0.54 -8.22 -29.00
C PHE A 304 -1.77 -9.06 -29.35
N MET A 305 -2.23 -9.90 -28.43
CA MET A 305 -3.57 -10.49 -28.55
C MET A 305 -4.58 -9.55 -27.93
N ARG A 306 -5.40 -8.91 -28.75
CA ARG A 306 -6.51 -8.06 -28.31
C ARG A 306 -7.66 -8.91 -27.82
N ARG A 307 -8.08 -8.63 -26.60
CA ARG A 307 -9.19 -9.28 -25.91
C ARG A 307 -10.33 -8.28 -25.81
N THR A 308 -11.44 -8.56 -26.48
CA THR A 308 -12.64 -7.72 -26.40
C THR A 308 -13.50 -8.21 -25.25
N LEU A 309 -13.89 -7.32 -24.35
CA LEU A 309 -14.72 -7.63 -23.20
C LEU A 309 -16.14 -7.09 -23.35
N GLU A 310 -17.13 -7.90 -22.98
CA GLU A 310 -18.51 -7.49 -22.78
C GLU A 310 -18.98 -7.98 -21.41
N ASN A 311 -19.41 -7.05 -20.55
CA ASN A 311 -19.85 -7.34 -19.18
C ASN A 311 -18.87 -8.20 -18.36
N GLY A 312 -17.56 -7.94 -18.52
CA GLY A 312 -16.50 -8.68 -17.82
C GLY A 312 -16.17 -10.05 -18.40
N ILE A 313 -16.76 -10.43 -19.55
CA ILE A 313 -16.52 -11.69 -20.25
C ILE A 313 -15.72 -11.41 -21.52
N ILE A 314 -14.67 -12.20 -21.76
CA ILE A 314 -13.90 -12.14 -23.01
C ILE A 314 -14.73 -12.76 -24.13
N VAL A 315 -15.18 -11.94 -25.09
CA VAL A 315 -16.03 -12.39 -26.22
C VAL A 315 -15.24 -12.66 -27.50
N ASN A 316 -14.08 -12.03 -27.65
CA ASN A 316 -13.22 -12.20 -28.82
C ASN A 316 -11.74 -12.05 -28.45
N VAL A 317 -10.87 -12.83 -29.10
CA VAL A 317 -9.42 -12.76 -28.98
C VAL A 317 -8.80 -12.79 -30.37
N GLU A 318 -8.07 -11.74 -30.76
CA GLU A 318 -7.50 -11.61 -32.10
C GLU A 318 -6.12 -10.94 -32.07
N PRO A 319 -5.20 -11.27 -33.00
CA PRO A 319 -3.94 -10.56 -33.09
C PRO A 319 -4.15 -9.10 -33.52
N TYR A 320 -3.45 -8.19 -32.85
CA TYR A 320 -3.50 -6.76 -33.11
C TYR A 320 -2.10 -6.19 -33.31
N GLN A 321 -1.88 -5.64 -34.51
CA GLN A 321 -0.66 -4.94 -34.88
C GLN A 321 -1.04 -3.56 -35.45
N PRO A 322 -0.31 -2.48 -35.07
CA PRO A 322 -0.51 -1.18 -35.68
C PRO A 322 0.01 -1.18 -37.13
N ILE A 323 -0.66 -0.41 -37.99
CA ILE A 323 -0.30 -0.27 -39.42
C ILE A 323 0.77 0.82 -39.64
N LYS A 324 1.03 1.68 -38.63
CA LYS A 324 1.95 2.81 -38.76
C LYS A 324 3.40 2.42 -38.46
N SER A 325 4.33 3.11 -39.11
CA SER A 325 5.75 3.11 -38.72
C SER A 325 5.87 3.55 -37.26
N PRO A 326 6.62 2.81 -36.43
CA PRO A 326 6.77 3.12 -35.01
C PRO A 326 7.39 4.51 -34.83
N SER A 327 6.96 5.21 -33.78
CA SER A 327 7.63 6.43 -33.34
C SER A 327 9.06 6.10 -32.91
N SER A 328 10.03 6.90 -33.36
CA SER A 328 11.41 6.77 -32.92
C SER A 328 11.60 7.40 -31.54
N LEU A 329 12.36 6.75 -30.66
CA LEU A 329 12.83 7.40 -29.42
C LEU A 329 13.65 8.64 -29.75
N ALA A 330 13.45 9.72 -28.99
CA ALA A 330 14.32 10.88 -29.08
C ALA A 330 15.74 10.52 -28.65
N TYR A 331 16.74 11.15 -29.26
CA TYR A 331 18.16 10.89 -28.97
C TYR A 331 18.49 11.10 -27.47
N ASP A 332 17.88 12.11 -26.85
CA ASP A 332 18.09 12.41 -25.43
C ASP A 332 17.53 11.31 -24.52
N ASP A 333 16.39 10.70 -24.87
CA ASP A 333 15.83 9.58 -24.10
C ASP A 333 16.74 8.35 -24.14
N VAL A 334 17.28 8.05 -25.34
CA VAL A 334 18.25 6.96 -25.52
C VAL A 334 19.48 7.19 -24.66
N ARG A 335 20.01 8.42 -24.65
CA ARG A 335 21.17 8.78 -23.82
C ARG A 335 20.90 8.61 -22.34
N VAL A 336 19.74 9.06 -21.85
CA VAL A 336 19.34 8.90 -20.44
C VAL A 336 19.31 7.42 -20.07
N ILE A 337 18.58 6.60 -20.84
CA ILE A 337 18.42 5.16 -20.55
C ILE A 337 19.76 4.42 -20.62
N GLN A 338 20.57 4.70 -21.65
CA GLN A 338 21.88 4.08 -21.82
C GLN A 338 22.85 4.45 -20.70
N SER A 339 22.74 5.66 -20.13
CA SER A 339 23.58 6.10 -19.01
C SER A 339 23.14 5.51 -17.67
N GLU A 340 21.83 5.41 -17.41
CA GLU A 340 21.30 4.91 -16.15
C GLU A 340 21.36 3.37 -16.07
N ALA A 341 21.06 2.68 -17.17
CA ALA A 341 20.87 1.23 -17.21
C ALA A 341 21.48 0.61 -18.49
N PRO A 342 22.80 0.68 -18.69
CA PRO A 342 23.45 0.23 -19.92
C PRO A 342 23.19 -1.24 -20.24
N SER A 343 23.15 -2.12 -19.24
CA SER A 343 22.91 -3.55 -19.46
C SER A 343 21.49 -3.82 -19.94
N TYR A 344 20.49 -3.12 -19.38
CA TYR A 344 19.10 -3.23 -19.82
C TYR A 344 18.88 -2.59 -21.19
N TRP A 345 19.51 -1.45 -21.46
CA TRP A 345 19.45 -0.83 -22.79
C TRP A 345 19.98 -1.78 -23.87
N ASN A 346 21.09 -2.47 -23.64
CA ASN A 346 21.62 -3.45 -24.59
C ASN A 346 20.65 -4.62 -24.82
N TYR A 347 20.00 -5.10 -23.76
CA TYR A 347 18.96 -6.12 -23.84
C TYR A 347 17.76 -5.68 -24.69
N ILE A 348 17.21 -4.49 -24.40
CA ILE A 348 16.04 -3.94 -25.12
C ILE A 348 16.39 -3.54 -26.56
N LYS A 349 17.58 -3.00 -26.79
CA LYS A 349 18.05 -2.64 -28.14
C LYS A 349 18.13 -3.87 -29.04
N GLY A 350 18.55 -5.03 -28.51
CA GLY A 350 18.52 -6.30 -29.24
C GLY A 350 17.10 -6.65 -29.71
N TYR A 351 16.12 -6.51 -28.83
CA TYR A 351 14.70 -6.72 -29.15
C TYR A 351 14.19 -5.73 -30.22
N ILE A 352 14.42 -4.43 -30.05
CA ILE A 352 14.02 -3.38 -31.00
C ILE A 352 14.66 -3.62 -32.39
N SER A 353 15.92 -4.03 -32.42
CA SER A 353 16.65 -4.30 -33.67
C SER A 353 16.09 -5.54 -34.38
N TYR A 354 15.76 -6.60 -33.64
CA TYR A 354 15.16 -7.81 -34.19
C TYR A 354 13.78 -7.55 -34.82
N GLN A 355 12.92 -6.78 -34.14
CA GLN A 355 11.58 -6.43 -34.64
C GLN A 355 11.65 -5.49 -35.85
N SER A 356 12.55 -4.51 -35.84
CA SER A 356 12.66 -3.53 -36.93
C SER A 356 13.23 -4.11 -38.24
N MET A 357 13.96 -5.22 -38.19
CA MET A 357 14.48 -5.95 -39.36
C MET A 357 13.50 -6.98 -39.94
N GLY A 358 12.24 -7.01 -39.50
CA GLY A 358 11.20 -7.88 -40.08
C GLY A 358 11.44 -9.38 -39.84
N GLY A 359 12.15 -9.76 -38.77
CA GLY A 359 12.44 -11.17 -38.45
C GLY A 359 13.39 -11.87 -39.43
N GLY A 360 13.93 -11.15 -40.41
CA GLY A 360 14.82 -11.68 -41.45
C GLY A 360 16.27 -11.23 -41.22
N VAL A 361 17.12 -12.17 -40.83
CA VAL A 361 18.56 -12.19 -41.11
C VAL A 361 19.38 -11.03 -40.50
N ILE A 362 19.79 -11.19 -39.23
CA ILE A 362 21.19 -11.07 -38.76
C ILE A 362 21.25 -11.79 -37.40
N SER A 363 22.05 -12.84 -37.33
CA SER A 363 22.30 -13.67 -36.15
C SER A 363 23.09 -12.90 -35.08
N PRO A 364 22.61 -12.88 -33.83
CA PRO A 364 23.45 -13.22 -32.71
C PRO A 364 22.90 -14.50 -32.05
N ASP A 365 23.58 -15.60 -32.30
CA ASP A 365 23.44 -16.89 -31.59
C ASP A 365 22.05 -17.57 -31.72
N PRO A 366 21.88 -18.50 -32.69
CA PRO A 366 20.62 -19.22 -32.94
C PRO A 366 20.07 -19.95 -31.71
N ASP A 367 20.93 -20.37 -30.79
CA ASP A 367 20.54 -21.10 -29.58
C ASP A 367 19.84 -20.22 -28.52
N LYS A 368 19.94 -18.88 -28.64
CA LYS A 368 19.22 -17.92 -27.78
C LYS A 368 17.89 -17.45 -28.38
N LEU A 369 17.69 -17.66 -29.69
CA LEU A 369 16.52 -17.18 -30.45
C LEU A 369 15.43 -18.25 -30.64
N THR A 370 15.76 -19.54 -30.53
CA THR A 370 14.77 -20.64 -30.55
C THR A 370 13.74 -20.55 -29.41
N LEU A 371 14.09 -19.94 -28.28
CA LEU A 371 13.14 -19.63 -27.18
C LEU A 371 12.13 -18.49 -27.51
N ILE A 372 12.41 -17.67 -28.52
CA ILE A 372 11.55 -16.55 -28.95
C ILE A 372 10.51 -17.03 -29.98
N GLN A 373 10.78 -18.14 -30.70
CA GLN A 373 9.88 -18.67 -31.74
C GLN A 373 8.71 -19.51 -31.17
N ASP A 374 8.89 -20.19 -30.04
CA ASP A 374 7.84 -21.03 -29.41
C ASP A 374 6.95 -20.28 -28.42
N SER A 375 7.26 -19.01 -28.11
CA SER A 375 6.41 -18.14 -27.30
C SER A 375 5.73 -17.12 -28.22
N THR A 376 4.46 -17.37 -28.54
CA THR A 376 3.54 -16.36 -29.11
C THR A 376 3.81 -14.97 -28.51
N CYS A 377 4.09 -13.95 -29.34
CA CYS A 377 4.69 -12.66 -28.96
C CYS A 377 4.04 -11.90 -27.76
N ASP A 378 2.77 -12.16 -27.44
CA ASP A 378 1.99 -11.48 -26.39
C ASP A 378 2.59 -11.62 -24.97
N ASP A 379 2.89 -12.85 -24.53
CA ASP A 379 3.36 -13.13 -23.15
C ASP A 379 4.70 -12.46 -22.84
N PHE A 380 5.59 -12.42 -23.83
CA PHE A 380 6.91 -11.81 -23.71
C PHE A 380 6.83 -10.28 -23.74
N LEU A 381 5.96 -9.72 -24.58
CA LEU A 381 5.68 -8.28 -24.62
C LEU A 381 5.11 -7.79 -23.28
N PHE A 382 4.11 -8.48 -22.72
CA PHE A 382 3.59 -8.15 -21.39
C PHE A 382 4.68 -8.15 -20.31
N LYS A 383 5.61 -9.10 -20.39
CA LYS A 383 6.77 -9.13 -19.48
C LYS A 383 7.67 -7.91 -19.66
N ILE A 384 8.03 -7.52 -20.89
CA ILE A 384 8.84 -6.32 -21.14
C ILE A 384 8.13 -5.06 -20.64
N LEU A 385 6.84 -4.90 -20.95
CA LEU A 385 6.05 -3.75 -20.51
C LEU A 385 6.01 -3.61 -18.98
N HIS A 386 5.88 -4.75 -18.29
CA HIS A 386 5.94 -4.83 -16.84
C HIS A 386 7.36 -4.53 -16.30
N GLU A 387 8.41 -5.03 -16.93
CA GLU A 387 9.82 -4.73 -16.56
C GLU A 387 10.14 -3.23 -16.69
N ILE A 388 9.73 -2.56 -17.78
CA ILE A 388 9.93 -1.11 -18.00
C ILE A 388 9.31 -0.30 -16.86
N TYR A 389 8.20 -0.76 -16.28
CA TYR A 389 7.53 -0.07 -15.20
C TYR A 389 8.41 0.08 -13.95
N TYR A 390 9.27 -0.88 -13.65
CA TYR A 390 10.24 -0.79 -12.54
C TYR A 390 11.30 0.29 -12.75
N PHE A 391 11.61 0.67 -14.00
CA PHE A 391 12.57 1.74 -14.26
C PHE A 391 11.95 3.14 -14.07
N LYS A 392 10.61 3.25 -14.17
CA LYS A 392 9.88 4.52 -13.97
C LYS A 392 9.94 5.01 -12.51
N GLY A 393 10.27 4.16 -11.54
CA GLY A 393 10.36 4.55 -10.13
C GLY A 393 11.03 3.51 -9.22
N ASN A 394 11.41 3.91 -8.00
CA ASN A 394 12.00 3.00 -7.00
C ASN A 394 10.94 2.37 -6.08
N MET A 395 11.11 1.10 -5.70
CA MET A 395 10.22 0.35 -4.81
C MET A 395 10.39 0.79 -3.34
N LEU A 396 10.30 2.09 -3.12
CA LEU A 396 10.49 2.76 -1.85
C LEU A 396 9.47 3.88 -1.72
N PHE A 397 9.02 4.11 -0.49
CA PHE A 397 8.28 5.32 -0.17
C PHE A 397 9.17 6.54 -0.36
N VAL A 398 8.68 7.53 -1.09
CA VAL A 398 9.42 8.76 -1.35
C VAL A 398 9.44 9.59 -0.07
N THR A 399 10.60 9.65 0.59
CA THR A 399 10.80 10.41 1.82
C THR A 399 11.50 11.74 1.53
N GLY A 400 10.95 12.81 2.09
CA GLY A 400 11.43 14.17 1.92
C GLY A 400 10.81 15.08 2.98
N VAL A 401 11.22 16.35 3.00
CA VAL A 401 10.69 17.33 3.95
C VAL A 401 9.65 18.21 3.27
N ALA A 402 8.41 18.22 3.80
CA ALA A 402 7.31 18.98 3.22
C ALA A 402 7.55 20.49 3.21
N ALA A 403 8.20 21.03 4.25
CA ALA A 403 8.55 22.45 4.27
C ALA A 403 9.46 22.85 3.09
N LEU A 404 10.35 21.96 2.65
CA LEU A 404 11.22 22.18 1.49
C LEU A 404 10.48 21.97 0.16
N ALA A 405 9.39 21.18 0.16
CA ALA A 405 8.60 20.83 -1.03
C ALA A 405 7.33 21.69 -1.22
N LEU A 406 7.16 22.78 -0.45
CA LEU A 406 5.96 23.62 -0.52
C LEU A 406 5.71 24.22 -1.90
N LYS A 407 6.77 24.62 -2.62
CA LYS A 407 6.66 25.15 -3.99
C LYS A 407 6.01 24.14 -4.95
N ASP A 408 6.39 22.88 -4.83
CA ASP A 408 5.88 21.80 -5.68
C ASP A 408 4.51 21.28 -5.24
N SER A 409 4.19 21.38 -3.95
CA SER A 409 3.08 20.63 -3.34
C SER A 409 1.95 21.51 -2.78
N ALA A 410 2.18 22.82 -2.62
CA ALA A 410 1.35 23.66 -1.76
C ALA A 410 1.33 25.16 -2.08
N GLN A 411 2.12 25.62 -3.05
CA GLN A 411 2.00 26.96 -3.63
C GLN A 411 1.01 26.83 -4.79
N GLY A 412 -0.26 27.17 -4.55
CA GLY A 412 -1.32 27.02 -5.55
C GLY A 412 -0.86 27.43 -6.95
N GLN A 413 -0.93 26.52 -7.91
CA GLN A 413 -0.37 26.73 -9.25
C GLN A 413 -1.31 27.62 -10.07
N ARG A 414 -0.76 28.43 -10.98
CA ARG A 414 -1.60 29.07 -12.00
C ARG A 414 -2.05 27.97 -12.96
N GLY A 415 -3.36 27.73 -13.02
CA GLY A 415 -3.96 26.87 -14.03
C GLY A 415 -3.81 27.44 -15.44
N TYR A 416 -4.35 26.75 -16.45
CA TYR A 416 -4.24 27.16 -17.86
C TYR A 416 -4.89 28.53 -18.12
N SER A 417 -6.09 28.74 -17.55
CA SER A 417 -6.84 29.99 -17.57
C SER A 417 -7.74 30.10 -16.34
N GLN A 418 -8.10 31.31 -15.92
CA GLN A 418 -9.16 31.48 -14.92
C GLN A 418 -10.52 31.44 -15.64
N PRO A 419 -11.49 30.63 -15.16
CA PRO A 419 -12.88 30.73 -15.60
C PRO A 419 -13.35 32.18 -15.54
N LEU A 420 -13.80 32.73 -16.67
CA LEU A 420 -14.40 34.07 -16.71
C LEU A 420 -15.85 33.97 -16.26
N ASN A 421 -16.16 34.64 -15.16
CA ASN A 421 -17.48 34.62 -14.57
C ASN A 421 -17.80 35.92 -13.85
N ASP A 422 -19.08 36.30 -13.92
CA ASP A 422 -19.67 37.37 -13.14
C ASP A 422 -20.54 36.75 -12.03
N VAL A 423 -20.79 37.52 -10.98
CA VAL A 423 -21.67 37.05 -9.90
C VAL A 423 -23.10 37.45 -10.24
N ALA A 424 -23.96 36.46 -10.41
CA ALA A 424 -25.39 36.68 -10.66
C ALA A 424 -26.17 36.98 -9.38
N GLU A 425 -25.79 36.40 -8.24
CA GLU A 425 -26.47 36.59 -6.95
C GLU A 425 -25.50 36.65 -5.77
N TYR A 426 -25.75 37.58 -4.84
CA TYR A 426 -25.12 37.66 -3.54
C TYR A 426 -26.13 37.51 -2.40
N ILE A 427 -25.67 36.98 -1.28
CA ILE A 427 -26.35 37.07 0.02
C ILE A 427 -25.45 37.77 1.04
N GLU A 428 -26.02 38.40 2.06
CA GLU A 428 -25.27 38.95 3.19
C GLU A 428 -25.26 37.97 4.36
N LEU A 429 -24.07 37.55 4.77
CA LEU A 429 -23.85 36.76 5.99
C LEU A 429 -22.84 37.52 6.87
N ASP A 430 -23.19 37.78 8.12
CA ASP A 430 -22.37 38.51 9.09
C ASP A 430 -21.77 39.82 8.54
N GLY A 431 -22.57 40.56 7.77
CA GLY A 431 -22.18 41.84 7.16
C GLY A 431 -21.30 41.72 5.91
N GLN A 432 -21.02 40.51 5.41
CA GLN A 432 -20.22 40.27 4.20
C GLN A 432 -21.09 39.78 3.04
N LYS A 433 -20.87 40.35 1.83
CA LYS A 433 -21.51 39.87 0.59
C LYS A 433 -20.84 38.59 0.09
N VAL A 434 -21.60 37.50 0.04
CA VAL A 434 -21.16 36.16 -0.37
C VAL A 434 -21.76 35.81 -1.74
N PRO A 435 -20.95 35.49 -2.76
CA PRO A 435 -21.46 35.09 -4.06
C PRO A 435 -22.03 33.67 -4.00
N VAL A 436 -23.29 33.48 -4.38
CA VAL A 436 -23.98 32.18 -4.33
C VAL A 436 -24.41 31.65 -5.69
N LEU A 437 -24.50 32.52 -6.70
CA LEU A 437 -24.77 32.15 -8.09
C LEU A 437 -23.80 32.90 -9.02
N MET A 438 -23.29 32.20 -10.03
CA MET A 438 -22.35 32.74 -11.02
C MET A 438 -22.99 32.71 -12.41
N ASP A 439 -22.70 33.71 -13.24
CA ASP A 439 -22.91 33.68 -14.69
C ASP A 439 -21.56 33.45 -15.38
N TYR A 440 -21.51 32.47 -16.28
CA TYR A 440 -20.28 32.07 -16.97
C TYR A 440 -20.24 32.68 -18.36
N GLN A 441 -19.18 33.42 -18.66
CA GLN A 441 -19.04 34.14 -19.92
C GLN A 441 -18.66 33.23 -21.10
N THR A 442 -17.96 32.12 -20.85
CA THR A 442 -17.58 31.18 -21.90
C THR A 442 -18.67 30.15 -22.15
N GLU A 443 -18.96 29.89 -23.43
CA GLU A 443 -20.03 28.97 -23.84
C GLU A 443 -19.82 27.56 -23.25
N ASP A 444 -18.59 27.03 -23.29
CA ASP A 444 -18.26 25.71 -22.73
C ASP A 444 -18.61 25.61 -21.24
N LEU A 445 -18.27 26.63 -20.44
CA LEU A 445 -18.57 26.62 -19.00
C LEU A 445 -20.05 26.78 -18.72
N ARG A 446 -20.74 27.63 -19.48
CA ARG A 446 -22.19 27.80 -19.38
C ARG A 446 -22.92 26.49 -19.70
N ARG A 447 -22.54 25.79 -20.78
CA ARG A 447 -23.11 24.48 -21.12
C ARG A 447 -22.90 23.45 -20.02
N LEU A 448 -21.69 23.36 -19.45
CA LEU A 448 -21.41 22.44 -18.33
C LEU A 448 -22.23 22.79 -17.08
N TYR A 449 -22.39 24.09 -16.80
CA TYR A 449 -23.18 24.56 -15.66
C TYR A 449 -24.67 24.25 -15.83
N ASP A 450 -25.23 24.56 -17.00
CA ASP A 450 -26.63 24.30 -17.34
C ASP A 450 -26.94 22.80 -17.32
N LEU A 451 -25.99 21.97 -17.79
CA LEU A 451 -26.08 20.52 -17.66
C LEU A 451 -26.14 20.10 -16.19
N GLY A 452 -25.26 20.65 -15.34
CA GLY A 452 -25.31 20.43 -13.89
C GLY A 452 -26.65 20.80 -13.28
N LEU A 453 -27.19 21.97 -13.64
CA LEU A 453 -28.51 22.43 -13.18
C LEU A 453 -29.65 21.50 -13.62
N SER A 454 -29.60 21.01 -14.86
CA SER A 454 -30.62 20.11 -15.43
C SER A 454 -30.72 18.78 -14.70
N LEU A 455 -29.63 18.34 -14.04
CA LEU A 455 -29.59 17.10 -13.27
C LEU A 455 -30.11 17.27 -11.84
N ILE A 456 -30.19 18.50 -11.30
CA ILE A 456 -30.61 18.74 -9.91
C ILE A 456 -32.05 18.29 -9.59
N PRO A 457 -33.08 18.50 -10.43
CA PRO A 457 -34.48 18.15 -10.11
C PRO A 457 -34.72 16.70 -9.66
N HIS A 458 -33.77 15.79 -9.92
CA HIS A 458 -33.88 14.37 -9.60
C HIS A 458 -33.07 13.92 -8.36
N THR A 459 -32.47 14.84 -7.57
CA THR A 459 -31.35 14.53 -6.66
C THR A 459 -31.66 14.35 -5.17
N VAL A 460 -32.49 15.20 -4.55
CA VAL A 460 -32.64 15.22 -3.08
C VAL A 460 -34.03 14.74 -2.66
N LYS A 461 -34.24 13.42 -2.63
CA LYS A 461 -35.53 12.83 -2.21
C LYS A 461 -35.68 12.65 -0.70
N ASP A 462 -34.59 12.61 0.07
CA ASP A 462 -34.60 12.33 1.52
C ASP A 462 -33.79 13.37 2.33
N ALA A 463 -34.15 14.65 2.23
CA ALA A 463 -33.47 15.71 3.00
C ALA A 463 -33.78 15.69 4.52
N HIS A 464 -34.69 14.83 4.99
CA HIS A 464 -35.23 14.92 6.36
C HIS A 464 -34.29 14.44 7.47
N ASN A 465 -33.14 13.83 7.16
CA ASN A 465 -32.28 13.20 8.18
C ASN A 465 -30.78 13.55 8.07
N LEU A 466 -30.46 14.74 7.57
CA LEU A 466 -29.09 15.18 7.29
C LEU A 466 -28.17 15.14 8.54
N GLU A 467 -28.68 15.47 9.73
CA GLU A 467 -27.90 15.43 10.97
C GLU A 467 -27.50 13.99 11.36
N SER A 468 -28.43 13.04 11.30
CA SER A 468 -28.14 11.62 11.58
C SER A 468 -27.12 11.08 10.58
N GLU A 469 -27.31 11.35 9.29
CA GLU A 469 -26.36 10.94 8.24
C GLU A 469 -24.96 11.50 8.48
N PHE A 470 -24.85 12.78 8.85
CA PHE A 470 -23.57 13.41 9.16
C PHE A 470 -22.84 12.70 10.31
N ILE A 471 -23.55 12.39 11.39
CA ILE A 471 -22.99 11.69 12.56
C ILE A 471 -22.63 10.23 12.20
N GLU A 472 -23.45 9.58 11.38
CA GLU A 472 -23.22 8.23 10.89
C GLU A 472 -22.03 8.10 9.95
N LEU A 473 -21.58 9.17 9.31
CA LEU A 473 -20.40 9.18 8.43
C LEU A 473 -19.09 9.49 9.16
N GLN A 474 -19.14 9.99 10.39
CA GLN A 474 -17.91 10.32 11.14
C GLN A 474 -17.03 9.10 11.38
N THR A 475 -15.71 9.29 11.26
CA THR A 475 -14.72 8.23 11.44
C THR A 475 -13.84 8.48 12.67
N THR A 476 -12.95 7.53 12.96
CA THR A 476 -11.95 7.63 14.02
C THR A 476 -10.65 8.34 13.58
N ASN A 477 -10.62 8.89 12.36
CA ASN A 477 -9.48 9.65 11.83
C ASN A 477 -9.19 10.92 12.64
N SER A 478 -8.02 11.53 12.44
CA SER A 478 -7.67 12.79 13.12
C SER A 478 -8.66 13.92 12.84
N SER A 479 -9.00 14.69 13.87
CA SER A 479 -9.85 15.89 13.80
C SER A 479 -9.17 17.11 13.19
N GLY A 480 -7.84 17.11 13.00
CA GLY A 480 -7.10 18.23 12.43
C GLY A 480 -6.85 19.41 13.38
N MET A 481 -6.96 19.20 14.70
CA MET A 481 -6.64 20.22 15.72
C MET A 481 -5.17 20.68 15.67
N THR A 482 -4.93 21.96 15.95
CA THR A 482 -3.58 22.54 16.06
C THR A 482 -2.99 22.35 17.48
N PRO A 483 -1.66 22.38 17.65
CA PRO A 483 -1.00 22.11 18.93
C PRO A 483 -1.39 23.08 20.06
N GLU A 484 -1.71 24.33 19.73
CA GLU A 484 -2.12 25.35 20.70
C GLU A 484 -3.46 25.00 21.32
N ILE A 485 -4.43 24.61 20.47
CA ILE A 485 -5.74 24.13 20.88
C ILE A 485 -5.57 22.84 21.68
N GLU A 486 -4.75 21.90 21.20
CA GLU A 486 -4.46 20.66 21.92
C GLU A 486 -3.86 20.90 23.31
N LYS A 487 -3.01 21.93 23.47
CA LYS A 487 -2.37 22.28 24.74
C LYS A 487 -3.35 22.95 25.70
N ALA A 488 -4.19 23.87 25.21
CA ALA A 488 -5.24 24.50 26.01
C ALA A 488 -6.25 23.46 26.52
N GLU A 489 -6.71 22.56 25.64
CA GLU A 489 -7.61 21.47 26.01
C GLU A 489 -6.95 20.46 26.95
N ARG A 490 -5.65 20.17 26.77
CA ARG A 490 -4.89 19.29 27.67
C ARG A 490 -4.95 19.79 29.11
N GLN A 491 -4.76 21.10 29.29
CA GLN A 491 -4.77 21.71 30.61
C GLN A 491 -6.16 21.54 31.24
N TYR A 492 -7.22 21.88 30.50
CA TYR A 492 -8.60 21.74 30.95
C TYR A 492 -8.99 20.30 31.35
N ILE A 493 -8.66 19.29 30.55
CA ILE A 493 -9.00 17.89 30.84
C ILE A 493 -8.20 17.37 32.05
N SER A 494 -6.93 17.75 32.14
CA SER A 494 -6.08 17.39 33.27
C SER A 494 -6.64 17.96 34.58
N ASP A 495 -7.15 19.18 34.54
CA ASP A 495 -7.75 19.85 35.70
C ASP A 495 -9.09 19.21 36.10
N LEU A 496 -9.88 18.73 35.12
CA LEU A 496 -11.18 18.08 35.36
C LEU A 496 -11.07 16.66 35.95
N MET A 497 -10.10 15.86 35.49
CA MET A 497 -10.06 14.42 35.81
C MET A 497 -9.21 14.05 37.04
N GLY A 498 -8.29 14.92 37.48
CA GLY A 498 -7.41 14.66 38.64
C GLY A 498 -6.36 13.55 38.46
N ASN A 499 -6.58 12.58 37.57
CA ASN A 499 -5.64 11.51 37.19
C ASN A 499 -4.95 11.82 35.84
N LYS A 500 -3.62 12.01 35.88
CA LYS A 500 -2.81 12.36 34.69
C LYS A 500 -2.76 11.26 33.63
N ALA A 501 -2.95 9.99 33.97
CA ALA A 501 -2.91 8.89 33.01
C ALA A 501 -4.21 8.82 32.19
N ASP A 502 -5.35 8.86 32.85
CA ASP A 502 -6.68 8.82 32.21
C ASP A 502 -6.92 10.08 31.39
N ALA A 503 -6.48 11.24 31.90
CA ALA A 503 -6.53 12.50 31.17
C ALA A 503 -5.75 12.44 29.84
N ARG A 504 -4.61 11.74 29.79
CA ARG A 504 -3.83 11.56 28.55
C ARG A 504 -4.55 10.64 27.55
N LEU A 505 -5.20 9.58 28.01
CA LEU A 505 -5.98 8.69 27.15
C LEU A 505 -7.18 9.44 26.56
N VAL A 506 -7.99 10.09 27.40
CA VAL A 506 -9.14 10.90 26.97
C VAL A 506 -8.72 12.01 26.01
N GLN A 507 -7.58 12.67 26.27
CA GLN A 507 -7.01 13.67 25.36
C GLN A 507 -6.71 13.08 23.99
N ASN A 508 -6.03 11.93 23.93
CA ASN A 508 -5.68 11.33 22.66
C ASN A 508 -6.92 10.82 21.89
N VAL A 509 -7.94 10.35 22.60
CA VAL A 509 -9.23 9.93 22.01
C VAL A 509 -10.00 11.13 21.47
N ARG A 510 -9.96 12.28 22.13
CA ARG A 510 -10.54 13.54 21.63
C ARG A 510 -9.95 14.03 20.31
N LYS A 511 -8.72 13.62 19.98
CA LYS A 511 -8.11 13.92 18.66
C LYS A 511 -8.77 13.18 17.51
N THR A 512 -9.67 12.23 17.79
CA THR A 512 -10.45 11.54 16.77
C THR A 512 -11.67 12.35 16.35
N ARG A 513 -12.01 12.30 15.07
CA ARG A 513 -13.03 13.15 14.46
C ARG A 513 -14.42 12.91 15.02
N ILE A 514 -14.83 11.66 15.23
CA ILE A 514 -16.12 11.34 15.86
C ILE A 514 -16.26 12.04 17.23
N VAL A 515 -15.22 12.00 18.07
CA VAL A 515 -15.28 12.61 19.40
C VAL A 515 -15.25 14.13 19.34
N ASP A 516 -14.44 14.71 18.44
CA ASP A 516 -14.40 16.15 18.19
C ASP A 516 -15.79 16.68 17.77
N VAL A 517 -16.42 16.05 16.78
CA VAL A 517 -17.79 16.38 16.34
C VAL A 517 -18.77 16.34 17.52
N LEU A 518 -18.73 15.30 18.34
CA LEU A 518 -19.64 15.16 19.48
C LEU A 518 -19.50 16.30 20.50
N ASN A 519 -18.29 16.85 20.66
CA ASN A 519 -18.10 18.04 21.51
C ASN A 519 -18.61 19.31 20.80
N GLU A 520 -18.36 19.45 19.50
CA GLU A 520 -18.76 20.62 18.70
C GLU A 520 -20.27 20.75 18.51
N LEU A 521 -21.03 19.65 18.60
CA LEU A 521 -22.51 19.68 18.58
C LEU A 521 -23.11 20.63 19.64
N SER A 522 -22.46 20.75 20.79
CA SER A 522 -22.91 21.61 21.89
C SER A 522 -22.32 23.03 21.86
N ARG A 523 -21.30 23.27 21.02
CA ARG A 523 -20.51 24.52 21.00
C ARG A 523 -20.51 25.14 19.60
N GLY A 524 -19.68 24.61 18.70
CA GLY A 524 -19.44 25.21 17.39
C GLY A 524 -20.58 25.04 16.38
N LEU A 525 -21.45 24.02 16.50
CA LEU A 525 -22.56 23.78 15.55
C LEU A 525 -23.92 24.33 16.01
N SER A 526 -24.03 24.82 17.25
CA SER A 526 -25.33 25.22 17.81
C SER A 526 -25.75 26.65 17.47
N THR A 527 -24.80 27.54 17.16
CA THR A 527 -25.04 28.98 16.93
C THR A 527 -24.26 29.48 15.70
N LYS A 528 -24.68 30.61 15.11
CA LYS A 528 -24.02 31.20 13.94
C LYS A 528 -22.64 31.72 14.29
N GLU A 529 -22.54 32.39 15.43
CA GLU A 529 -21.31 32.94 15.98
C GLU A 529 -20.30 31.81 16.24
N GLY A 530 -20.77 30.69 16.81
CA GLY A 530 -19.94 29.50 17.02
C GLY A 530 -19.42 28.89 15.72
N ILE A 531 -20.23 28.87 14.65
CA ILE A 531 -19.81 28.39 13.33
C ILE A 531 -18.77 29.33 12.72
N ALA A 532 -19.04 30.64 12.70
CA ALA A 532 -18.14 31.63 12.13
C ALA A 532 -16.77 31.62 12.85
N GLU A 533 -16.78 31.53 14.18
CA GLU A 533 -15.55 31.39 14.98
C GLU A 533 -14.82 30.08 14.64
N ALA A 534 -15.51 28.94 14.65
CA ALA A 534 -14.90 27.64 14.39
C ALA A 534 -14.35 27.49 12.96
N MET A 535 -15.01 28.10 11.97
CA MET A 535 -14.56 28.13 10.58
C MET A 535 -13.39 29.09 10.34
N GLY A 536 -13.30 30.19 11.11
CA GLY A 536 -12.20 31.15 11.05
C GLY A 536 -10.88 30.67 11.67
N LEU A 537 -10.90 29.60 12.47
CA LEU A 537 -9.69 29.08 13.11
C LEU A 537 -8.73 28.44 12.08
N PRO A 538 -7.40 28.64 12.25
CA PRO A 538 -6.41 28.10 11.33
C PRO A 538 -6.45 26.58 11.31
N GLY A 539 -6.32 26.01 10.11
CA GLY A 539 -6.32 24.56 9.92
C GLY A 539 -4.90 23.99 9.91
N LYS A 540 -4.79 22.69 10.17
CA LYS A 540 -3.50 21.96 10.16
C LYS A 540 -3.26 21.33 8.79
N ALA A 541 -2.05 21.44 8.27
CA ALA A 541 -1.58 20.65 7.14
C ALA A 541 -0.74 19.47 7.65
N GLY A 542 -0.95 18.30 7.06
CA GLY A 542 -0.20 17.07 7.28
C GLY A 542 0.48 16.60 6.01
N THR A 543 1.29 15.55 6.11
CA THR A 543 2.05 15.00 4.99
C THR A 543 1.68 13.53 4.77
N ARG A 544 1.70 13.11 3.51
CA ARG A 544 1.49 11.73 3.10
C ARG A 544 2.60 11.30 2.16
N ILE A 545 3.27 10.19 2.46
CA ILE A 545 4.32 9.63 1.62
C ILE A 545 3.77 8.47 0.80
N GLN A 546 4.18 8.37 -0.46
CA GLN A 546 3.71 7.35 -1.39
C GLN A 546 4.87 6.79 -2.21
N VAL A 547 4.69 5.59 -2.75
CA VAL A 547 5.62 5.00 -3.71
C VAL A 547 5.40 5.63 -5.09
N TYR A 548 6.48 5.93 -5.81
CA TYR A 548 6.50 6.53 -7.16
C TYR A 548 5.84 7.91 -7.30
N ARG A 549 5.53 8.60 -6.20
CA ARG A 549 4.94 9.94 -6.21
C ARG A 549 5.71 10.86 -5.26
N ARG A 550 5.80 12.14 -5.61
CA ARG A 550 6.31 13.19 -4.71
C ARG A 550 5.49 13.23 -3.42
N LEU A 551 6.08 13.81 -2.38
CA LEU A 551 5.42 14.02 -1.09
C LEU A 551 4.12 14.81 -1.28
N ARG A 552 3.00 14.33 -0.71
CA ARG A 552 1.70 15.01 -0.80
C ARG A 552 1.42 15.78 0.49
N LEU A 553 1.04 17.05 0.35
CA LEU A 553 0.48 17.82 1.45
C LEU A 553 -1.03 17.54 1.56
N ILE A 554 -1.51 17.23 2.75
CA ILE A 554 -2.94 17.03 3.03
C ILE A 554 -3.40 18.15 3.96
N ILE A 555 -4.35 18.95 3.50
CA ILE A 555 -4.94 20.00 4.34
C ILE A 555 -6.05 19.32 5.16
N MET A 556 -5.81 19.16 6.47
CA MET A 556 -6.79 18.55 7.37
C MET A 556 -7.83 19.59 7.76
N ILE A 557 -9.09 19.26 7.50
CA ILE A 557 -10.23 20.10 7.85
C ILE A 557 -10.83 19.66 9.19
N ARG A 558 -11.09 20.66 10.04
CA ARG A 558 -11.72 20.51 11.36
C ARG A 558 -13.18 20.06 11.24
N SER A 559 -13.74 19.57 12.33
CA SER A 559 -15.08 18.97 12.36
C SER A 559 -16.21 19.91 11.93
N VAL A 560 -16.20 21.18 12.35
CA VAL A 560 -17.25 22.15 11.98
C VAL A 560 -17.26 22.43 10.47
N PRO A 561 -16.14 22.80 9.80
CA PRO A 561 -16.16 22.96 8.34
C PRO A 561 -16.47 21.67 7.56
N GLN A 562 -16.27 20.46 8.14
CA GLN A 562 -16.73 19.22 7.49
C GLN A 562 -18.26 19.14 7.38
N ALA A 563 -19.02 19.81 8.25
CA ALA A 563 -20.49 19.84 8.14
C ALA A 563 -20.94 20.48 6.82
N SER A 564 -20.27 21.56 6.39
CA SER A 564 -20.51 22.11 5.05
C SER A 564 -20.07 21.15 3.94
N GLY A 565 -18.93 20.49 4.11
CA GLY A 565 -18.40 19.52 3.15
C GLY A 565 -19.32 18.32 2.93
N PHE A 566 -19.99 17.88 3.99
CA PHE A 566 -21.03 16.86 3.95
C PHE A 566 -22.17 17.25 3.02
N LEU A 567 -22.76 18.43 3.24
CA LEU A 567 -23.90 18.91 2.45
C LEU A 567 -23.55 18.98 0.97
N ILE A 568 -22.38 19.54 0.67
CA ILE A 568 -21.88 19.69 -0.69
C ILE A 568 -21.64 18.32 -1.29
N MET A 569 -20.92 17.43 -0.60
CA MET A 569 -20.69 16.05 -1.07
C MET A 569 -22.00 15.36 -1.44
N ARG A 570 -23.04 15.41 -0.57
CA ARG A 570 -24.35 14.79 -0.83
C ARG A 570 -25.05 15.38 -2.05
N ALA A 571 -25.00 16.71 -2.21
CA ALA A 571 -25.59 17.37 -3.37
C ALA A 571 -24.87 16.97 -4.67
N LEU A 572 -23.53 17.01 -4.69
CA LEU A 572 -22.76 16.71 -5.88
C LEU A 572 -22.83 15.21 -6.24
N GLU A 573 -22.78 14.31 -5.25
CA GLU A 573 -22.97 12.85 -5.43
C GLU A 573 -24.31 12.54 -6.09
N ALA A 574 -25.38 13.19 -5.64
CA ALA A 574 -26.69 13.00 -6.23
C ALA A 574 -26.75 13.48 -7.69
N ILE A 575 -26.03 14.55 -8.03
CA ILE A 575 -25.94 15.05 -9.42
C ILE A 575 -25.17 14.05 -10.29
N TYR A 576 -23.92 13.71 -9.95
CA TYR A 576 -23.09 12.90 -10.84
C TYR A 576 -23.47 11.41 -10.84
N SER A 577 -24.17 10.90 -9.82
CA SER A 577 -24.63 9.49 -9.79
C SER A 577 -25.69 9.18 -10.85
N GLN A 578 -26.32 10.21 -11.42
CA GLN A 578 -27.18 10.09 -12.60
C GLN A 578 -26.39 9.91 -13.91
N THR A 579 -25.06 10.08 -13.86
CA THR A 579 -24.18 9.90 -15.02
C THR A 579 -23.57 8.50 -15.01
N PRO A 580 -23.35 7.86 -16.17
CA PRO A 580 -22.72 6.55 -16.25
C PRO A 580 -21.20 6.58 -15.99
N PHE A 581 -20.60 7.78 -15.93
CA PHE A 581 -19.15 7.95 -15.93
C PHE A 581 -18.52 7.95 -14.54
N SER A 582 -19.30 8.15 -13.47
CA SER A 582 -18.77 8.08 -12.11
C SER A 582 -18.37 6.66 -11.72
N THR A 583 -17.23 6.52 -11.05
CA THR A 583 -16.79 5.28 -10.39
C THR A 583 -16.71 5.43 -8.87
N SER A 584 -17.41 6.41 -8.27
CA SER A 584 -17.37 6.61 -6.82
C SER A 584 -18.21 5.55 -6.08
N GLY A 585 -17.65 4.36 -5.94
CA GLY A 585 -18.18 3.27 -5.13
C GLY A 585 -17.07 2.62 -4.30
N LYS A 586 -17.44 1.74 -3.37
CA LYS A 586 -16.45 0.87 -2.72
C LYS A 586 -15.97 -0.14 -3.76
N ASN A 587 -14.68 -0.09 -4.09
CA ASN A 587 -14.02 -1.08 -4.93
C ASN A 587 -14.19 -2.48 -4.33
N THR A 588 -14.44 -3.49 -5.17
CA THR A 588 -14.60 -4.89 -4.72
C THR A 588 -13.27 -5.52 -4.30
N GLY A 589 -12.15 -4.97 -4.77
CA GLY A 589 -10.80 -5.48 -4.51
C GLY A 589 -10.40 -6.62 -5.44
N ASP A 590 -11.00 -6.71 -6.64
CA ASP A 590 -10.71 -7.76 -7.62
C ASP A 590 -10.73 -7.25 -9.06
N VAL A 591 -10.63 -8.17 -10.03
CA VAL A 591 -10.56 -7.85 -11.47
C VAL A 591 -11.75 -7.05 -11.99
N ARG A 592 -12.89 -7.04 -11.28
CA ARG A 592 -14.09 -6.29 -11.70
C ARG A 592 -13.90 -4.79 -11.57
N ASP A 593 -13.07 -4.35 -10.63
CA ASP A 593 -12.66 -2.94 -10.53
C ASP A 593 -11.93 -2.48 -11.80
N MET A 594 -11.21 -3.41 -12.47
CA MET A 594 -10.51 -3.14 -13.72
C MET A 594 -11.41 -3.20 -14.97
N ASN A 595 -12.68 -3.60 -14.86
CA ASN A 595 -13.53 -3.89 -16.02
C ASN A 595 -13.63 -2.70 -16.99
N ARG A 596 -13.70 -1.46 -16.48
CA ARG A 596 -13.71 -0.26 -17.34
C ARG A 596 -12.41 -0.12 -18.13
N VAL A 597 -11.27 -0.26 -17.47
CA VAL A 597 -9.94 -0.17 -18.10
C VAL A 597 -9.72 -1.29 -19.11
N LEU A 598 -10.12 -2.51 -18.76
CA LEU A 598 -10.00 -3.67 -19.64
C LEU A 598 -10.91 -3.52 -20.87
N THR A 599 -12.14 -3.05 -20.69
CA THR A 599 -13.06 -2.79 -21.81
C THR A 599 -12.51 -1.70 -22.74
N ILE A 600 -12.04 -0.57 -22.19
CA ILE A 600 -11.49 0.54 -22.97
C ILE A 600 -10.21 0.11 -23.70
N SER A 601 -9.27 -0.54 -22.99
CA SER A 601 -8.02 -1.03 -23.58
C SER A 601 -8.22 -2.13 -24.61
N GLY A 602 -9.30 -2.92 -24.51
CA GLY A 602 -9.69 -3.93 -25.48
C GLY A 602 -10.23 -3.37 -26.80
N THR A 603 -10.50 -2.07 -26.90
CA THR A 603 -10.95 -1.46 -28.17
C THR A 603 -9.79 -1.18 -29.14
N PRO A 604 -10.02 -1.24 -30.48
CA PRO A 604 -9.03 -0.91 -31.51
C PRO A 604 -8.60 0.56 -31.60
N TYR A 605 -9.18 1.44 -30.78
CA TYR A 605 -9.21 2.88 -31.03
C TYR A 605 -8.30 3.64 -30.08
N TYR A 606 -8.11 4.94 -30.35
CA TYR A 606 -7.41 5.81 -29.41
C TYR A 606 -8.19 5.87 -28.09
N LYS A 607 -7.44 5.77 -27.01
CA LYS A 607 -7.91 5.98 -25.64
C LYS A 607 -6.96 6.94 -24.95
N SER A 608 -7.49 7.75 -24.03
CA SER A 608 -6.72 8.71 -23.25
C SER A 608 -6.88 8.43 -21.78
N SER A 609 -5.74 8.34 -21.09
CA SER A 609 -5.67 8.36 -19.64
C SER A 609 -5.21 9.77 -19.25
N ASN A 610 -6.09 10.53 -18.62
CA ASN A 610 -5.89 11.91 -18.27
C ASN A 610 -5.66 12.03 -16.77
N ASP A 611 -4.47 12.51 -16.38
CA ASP A 611 -4.13 12.88 -15.01
C ASP A 611 -4.15 14.42 -14.92
N VAL A 612 -4.92 14.96 -13.98
CA VAL A 612 -4.98 16.42 -13.77
C VAL A 612 -3.80 16.86 -12.92
N LYS A 613 -2.90 17.65 -13.51
CA LYS A 613 -1.67 18.07 -12.84
C LYS A 613 -1.98 18.96 -11.65
N GLY A 614 -1.66 18.44 -10.46
CA GLY A 614 -1.80 19.16 -9.20
C GLY A 614 -3.23 19.65 -8.95
N MET A 615 -4.25 18.81 -9.17
CA MET A 615 -5.66 19.22 -9.07
C MET A 615 -5.99 20.03 -7.81
N ASP A 616 -5.54 19.58 -6.63
CA ASP A 616 -5.71 20.31 -5.36
C ASP A 616 -5.06 21.73 -5.38
N ALA A 617 -3.91 21.87 -6.04
CA ALA A 617 -3.21 23.15 -6.17
C ALA A 617 -3.81 24.04 -7.28
N SER A 618 -4.47 23.44 -8.26
CA SER A 618 -5.07 24.09 -9.44
C SER A 618 -6.51 24.54 -9.19
N THR A 619 -7.26 23.89 -8.30
CA THR A 619 -8.62 24.30 -7.90
C THR A 619 -8.59 25.65 -7.17
N LYS A 620 -9.08 26.71 -7.81
CA LYS A 620 -9.21 28.06 -7.24
C LYS A 620 -10.64 28.35 -6.80
N LYS A 621 -10.83 29.56 -6.24
CA LYS A 621 -12.14 30.06 -5.81
C LYS A 621 -13.18 29.98 -6.92
N SER A 622 -12.84 30.26 -8.19
CA SER A 622 -13.80 30.19 -9.30
C SER A 622 -14.27 28.77 -9.61
N GLN A 623 -13.38 27.77 -9.67
CA GLN A 623 -13.77 26.37 -9.86
C GLN A 623 -14.58 25.83 -8.69
N LEU A 624 -14.24 26.27 -7.47
CA LEU A 624 -15.00 25.92 -6.29
C LEU A 624 -16.42 26.51 -6.34
N LEU A 625 -16.54 27.80 -6.65
CA LEU A 625 -17.84 28.49 -6.77
C LEU A 625 -18.76 27.84 -7.82
N PHE A 626 -18.19 27.28 -8.90
CA PHE A 626 -18.94 26.46 -9.86
C PHE A 626 -19.69 25.32 -9.18
N THR A 627 -18.99 24.48 -8.43
CA THR A 627 -19.63 23.35 -7.76
C THR A 627 -20.48 23.77 -6.55
N LEU A 628 -20.09 24.84 -5.85
CA LEU A 628 -20.82 25.31 -4.68
C LEU A 628 -22.16 25.93 -5.04
N SER A 629 -22.24 26.65 -6.16
CA SER A 629 -23.51 27.19 -6.64
C SER A 629 -24.48 26.07 -7.03
N LEU A 630 -24.02 24.99 -7.67
CA LEU A 630 -24.85 23.80 -7.92
C LEU A 630 -25.36 23.18 -6.60
N ALA A 631 -24.47 22.98 -5.62
CA ALA A 631 -24.87 22.45 -4.31
C ALA A 631 -25.86 23.38 -3.58
N TYR A 632 -25.65 24.69 -3.65
CA TYR A 632 -26.54 25.70 -3.07
C TYR A 632 -27.95 25.65 -3.70
N GLN A 633 -28.03 25.46 -5.01
CA GLN A 633 -29.30 25.32 -5.73
C GLN A 633 -30.03 24.01 -5.40
N SER A 634 -29.31 22.92 -5.09
CA SER A 634 -29.91 21.65 -4.65
C SER A 634 -30.65 21.75 -3.32
N TYR A 635 -30.26 22.68 -2.44
CA TYR A 635 -30.91 22.90 -1.14
C TYR A 635 -31.84 24.12 -1.10
N SER A 636 -32.28 24.62 -2.25
CA SER A 636 -33.31 25.65 -2.30
C SER A 636 -34.59 25.20 -1.59
N LEU A 637 -35.35 26.18 -1.07
CA LEU A 637 -36.57 25.92 -0.30
C LEU A 637 -37.59 25.11 -1.11
N GLU A 638 -37.75 25.45 -2.39
CA GLU A 638 -38.67 24.77 -3.32
C GLU A 638 -38.31 23.29 -3.54
N ARG A 639 -37.03 22.94 -3.44
CA ARG A 639 -36.54 21.58 -3.74
C ARG A 639 -36.40 20.70 -2.50
N SER A 640 -35.89 21.27 -1.40
CA SER A 640 -35.54 20.51 -0.19
C SER A 640 -36.53 20.66 0.97
N GLY A 641 -37.44 21.63 0.90
CA GLY A 641 -38.43 21.90 1.94
C GLY A 641 -37.87 22.54 3.23
N GLY A 642 -36.58 22.91 3.26
CA GLY A 642 -35.94 23.52 4.44
C GLY A 642 -35.62 22.52 5.55
N PRO A 643 -34.76 21.52 5.28
CA PRO A 643 -34.48 20.44 6.24
C PRO A 643 -33.70 20.94 7.46
N ALA A 644 -33.86 20.21 8.57
CA ALA A 644 -33.08 20.43 9.78
C ALA A 644 -31.59 20.12 9.54
N PHE A 645 -30.71 21.03 9.97
CA PHE A 645 -29.26 20.84 9.90
C PHE A 645 -28.51 21.82 10.83
N PHE A 646 -28.33 21.41 12.09
CA PHE A 646 -27.66 22.16 13.16
C PHE A 646 -28.27 23.55 13.40
N LEU A 647 -27.57 24.50 14.03
CA LEU A 647 -28.06 25.89 14.23
C LEU A 647 -29.37 25.99 15.03
N GLY A 648 -29.61 25.07 15.96
CA GLY A 648 -30.87 25.02 16.73
C GLY A 648 -32.10 24.64 15.89
N SER A 649 -31.89 23.99 14.73
CA SER A 649 -32.97 23.54 13.86
C SER A 649 -33.99 22.63 14.55
N SER A 650 -35.24 22.68 14.07
CA SER A 650 -36.34 21.84 14.53
C SER A 650 -36.79 20.90 13.43
N ARG A 651 -37.10 19.64 13.76
CA ARG A 651 -37.58 18.65 12.78
C ARG A 651 -39.02 18.92 12.31
N ASP A 652 -39.79 19.68 13.08
CA ASP A 652 -41.24 19.88 12.87
C ASP A 652 -41.59 21.18 12.14
N ILE A 653 -40.60 22.05 11.86
CA ILE A 653 -40.80 23.37 11.25
C ILE A 653 -39.88 23.51 10.03
N ARG A 654 -40.28 24.32 9.05
CA ARG A 654 -39.40 24.72 7.93
C ARG A 654 -38.23 25.55 8.47
N ASN A 655 -37.02 25.03 8.33
CA ASN A 655 -35.82 25.68 8.85
C ASN A 655 -35.25 26.65 7.82
N VAL A 656 -35.67 27.91 7.93
CA VAL A 656 -35.26 29.00 7.04
C VAL A 656 -34.82 30.23 7.81
N GLU A 657 -33.99 31.04 7.16
CA GLU A 657 -33.51 32.30 7.67
C GLU A 657 -33.69 33.42 6.65
N MET A 658 -34.07 34.61 7.10
CA MET A 658 -34.17 35.78 6.25
C MET A 658 -32.82 36.48 6.15
N VAL A 659 -32.26 36.54 4.95
CA VAL A 659 -30.99 37.24 4.68
C VAL A 659 -31.20 38.32 3.63
N LYS A 660 -30.35 39.34 3.65
CA LYS A 660 -30.30 40.31 2.55
C LYS A 660 -29.73 39.63 1.30
N TYR A 661 -30.36 39.90 0.17
CA TYR A 661 -30.08 39.32 -1.13
C TYR A 661 -29.87 40.45 -2.14
N TYR A 662 -28.91 40.27 -3.04
CA TYR A 662 -28.59 41.23 -4.09
C TYR A 662 -28.49 40.49 -5.42
N LYS A 663 -29.16 41.01 -6.46
CA LYS A 663 -29.16 40.48 -7.82
C LYS A 663 -28.14 41.26 -8.68
N GLY A 664 -27.40 40.56 -9.54
CA GLY A 664 -26.23 41.09 -10.26
C GLY A 664 -26.48 42.21 -11.29
N GLU A 665 -25.38 42.93 -11.58
CA GLU A 665 -25.08 44.08 -12.48
C GLU A 665 -25.22 45.54 -12.00
N ASN A 666 -25.96 45.87 -10.93
CA ASN A 666 -25.97 47.27 -10.41
C ASN A 666 -24.95 47.45 -9.27
N PRO A 667 -24.15 48.55 -9.21
CA PRO A 667 -23.15 48.74 -8.16
C PRO A 667 -23.75 48.96 -6.76
N ASP A 668 -25.03 49.39 -6.68
CA ASP A 668 -25.80 49.54 -5.43
C ASP A 668 -27.27 49.09 -5.61
N PRO A 669 -27.58 47.79 -5.70
CA PRO A 669 -28.96 47.33 -5.65
C PRO A 669 -29.47 47.47 -4.21
N GLU A 670 -30.70 47.98 -4.02
CA GLU A 670 -31.36 47.87 -2.73
C GLU A 670 -31.46 46.40 -2.34
N PRO A 671 -31.07 46.01 -1.11
CA PRO A 671 -31.14 44.62 -0.68
C PRO A 671 -32.59 44.16 -0.56
N GLU A 672 -32.93 43.05 -1.22
CA GLU A 672 -34.19 42.35 -0.98
C GLU A 672 -34.01 41.36 0.19
N LEU A 673 -35.06 41.04 0.92
CA LEU A 673 -35.02 39.97 1.93
C LEU A 673 -35.43 38.64 1.28
N LYS A 674 -34.54 37.63 1.32
CA LYS A 674 -34.77 36.29 0.77
C LYS A 674 -34.67 35.25 1.89
N ALA A 675 -35.63 34.32 1.91
CA ALA A 675 -35.56 33.16 2.79
C ALA A 675 -34.56 32.13 2.22
N ILE A 676 -33.55 31.77 3.00
CA ILE A 676 -32.58 30.71 2.68
C ILE A 676 -32.73 29.55 3.66
N THR A 677 -32.44 28.33 3.24
CA THR A 677 -32.46 27.16 4.14
C THR A 677 -31.20 27.10 5.00
N LEU A 678 -31.24 26.40 6.15
CA LEU A 678 -30.03 26.23 6.98
C LEU A 678 -28.87 25.53 6.25
N PRO A 679 -29.09 24.50 5.41
CA PRO A 679 -28.02 23.97 4.56
C PRO A 679 -27.43 25.02 3.61
N GLN A 680 -28.26 25.87 3.00
CA GLN A 680 -27.79 26.96 2.15
C GLN A 680 -26.93 27.97 2.93
N MET A 681 -27.31 28.30 4.16
CA MET A 681 -26.51 29.16 5.04
C MET A 681 -25.15 28.53 5.38
N MET A 682 -25.11 27.23 5.72
CA MET A 682 -23.88 26.50 5.99
C MET A 682 -22.93 26.45 4.76
N ILE A 683 -23.49 26.33 3.55
CA ILE A 683 -22.71 26.42 2.30
C ILE A 683 -22.18 27.85 2.10
N GLY A 684 -22.97 28.88 2.44
CA GLY A 684 -22.54 30.28 2.43
C GLY A 684 -21.32 30.53 3.33
N TYR A 685 -21.37 30.02 4.57
CA TYR A 685 -20.22 30.03 5.48
C TYR A 685 -18.99 29.32 4.89
N ALA A 686 -19.18 28.19 4.20
CA ALA A 686 -18.07 27.52 3.52
C ALA A 686 -17.42 28.40 2.45
N ILE A 687 -18.20 29.14 1.66
CA ILE A 687 -17.70 30.06 0.62
C ILE A 687 -16.84 31.18 1.24
N MET A 688 -17.25 31.70 2.40
CA MET A 688 -16.52 32.74 3.13
C MET A 688 -15.18 32.22 3.67
N TYR A 689 -15.18 31.05 4.31
CA TYR A 689 -14.08 30.61 5.18
C TYR A 689 -13.17 29.51 4.56
N MET A 690 -13.45 29.00 3.35
CA MET A 690 -12.69 27.88 2.77
C MET A 690 -11.18 28.11 2.67
N PHE A 691 -10.81 29.28 2.15
CA PHE A 691 -9.42 29.65 1.82
C PHE A 691 -8.70 30.35 2.98
N HIS A 692 -9.10 30.09 4.23
CA HIS A 692 -8.35 30.58 5.38
C HIS A 692 -6.95 29.96 5.46
N GLN A 693 -6.05 30.71 6.10
CA GLN A 693 -4.66 30.35 6.32
C GLN A 693 -4.51 29.01 7.02
N ARG A 694 -3.58 28.18 6.54
CA ARG A 694 -3.29 26.84 7.08
C ARG A 694 -1.82 26.74 7.46
N ARG A 695 -1.52 25.97 8.51
CA ARG A 695 -0.14 25.80 9.01
C ARG A 695 0.32 24.36 8.90
N LEU A 696 1.50 24.17 8.32
CA LEU A 696 2.24 22.91 8.35
C LEU A 696 3.18 22.94 9.55
N ILE A 697 3.03 21.98 10.46
CA ILE A 697 4.01 21.76 11.53
C ILE A 697 5.11 20.90 10.94
N ASP A 698 6.28 21.50 10.73
CA ASP A 698 7.41 20.84 10.08
C ASP A 698 8.24 20.08 11.11
N GLY A 699 8.71 20.78 12.14
CA GLY A 699 9.55 20.21 13.21
C GLY A 699 10.86 19.57 12.71
N THR A 700 11.28 19.86 11.46
CA THR A 700 12.53 19.34 10.87
C THR A 700 13.51 20.47 10.61
N PHE A 701 13.29 21.31 9.59
CA PHE A 701 14.14 22.47 9.30
C PHE A 701 13.54 23.77 9.87
N ASN A 702 12.22 23.80 10.01
CA ASN A 702 11.43 24.89 10.55
C ASN A 702 10.50 24.36 11.65
N ASP A 703 10.02 25.22 12.55
CA ASP A 703 8.99 24.83 13.52
C ASP A 703 7.63 24.64 12.83
N GLU A 704 7.17 25.69 12.17
CA GLU A 704 5.94 25.73 11.39
C GLU A 704 6.15 26.54 10.11
N VAL A 705 5.37 26.24 9.08
CA VAL A 705 5.36 27.00 7.84
C VAL A 705 3.92 27.21 7.39
N ASP A 706 3.64 28.45 7.00
CA ASP A 706 2.37 28.84 6.40
C ASP A 706 2.20 28.21 5.00
N VAL A 707 1.06 27.57 4.80
CA VAL A 707 0.65 27.01 3.52
C VAL A 707 -0.15 28.07 2.76
N SER A 708 -0.04 28.08 1.42
CA SER A 708 -0.79 29.04 0.62
C SER A 708 -2.29 28.90 0.88
N PRO A 709 -3.00 30.01 1.16
CA PRO A 709 -4.46 29.98 1.32
C PRO A 709 -5.17 29.63 0.01
N LEU A 710 -4.49 29.70 -1.13
CA LEU A 710 -5.04 29.40 -2.45
C LEU A 710 -5.08 27.90 -2.80
N THR A 711 -4.55 27.04 -1.93
CA THR A 711 -4.53 25.58 -2.15
C THR A 711 -5.82 24.97 -1.65
N PHE A 712 -6.48 24.17 -2.49
CA PHE A 712 -7.74 23.54 -2.15
C PHE A 712 -7.56 22.47 -1.07
N ALA A 713 -8.55 22.36 -0.18
CA ALA A 713 -8.45 21.56 1.01
C ALA A 713 -8.73 20.07 0.75
N SER A 714 -7.70 19.30 0.39
CA SER A 714 -7.82 17.87 0.05
C SER A 714 -8.41 16.95 1.13
N GLY A 715 -8.42 17.37 2.41
CA GLY A 715 -9.05 16.65 3.51
C GLY A 715 -10.53 16.96 3.72
N TRP A 716 -11.14 17.82 2.89
CA TRP A 716 -12.55 18.17 2.96
C TRP A 716 -13.43 17.10 2.28
N TRP A 717 -14.57 16.73 2.87
CA TRP A 717 -15.42 15.66 2.32
C TRP A 717 -15.89 15.91 0.88
N ALA A 718 -16.12 17.16 0.50
CA ALA A 718 -16.53 17.50 -0.86
C ALA A 718 -15.43 17.36 -1.91
N THR A 719 -14.15 17.17 -1.53
CA THR A 719 -13.01 17.16 -2.48
C THR A 719 -13.20 16.17 -3.62
N SER A 720 -13.46 14.90 -3.28
CA SER A 720 -13.64 13.83 -4.27
C SER A 720 -14.89 14.07 -5.11
N ALA A 721 -15.99 14.45 -4.47
CA ALA A 721 -17.27 14.69 -5.14
C ALA A 721 -17.20 15.87 -6.11
N GLN A 722 -16.49 16.95 -5.76
CA GLN A 722 -16.23 18.10 -6.62
C GLN A 722 -15.45 17.68 -7.87
N HIS A 723 -14.30 17.02 -7.67
CA HIS A 723 -13.44 16.59 -8.76
C HIS A 723 -14.16 15.59 -9.69
N ASN A 724 -14.93 14.66 -9.11
CA ASN A 724 -15.78 13.72 -9.86
C ASN A 724 -16.81 14.43 -10.71
N LEU A 725 -17.55 15.39 -10.13
CA LEU A 725 -18.60 16.11 -10.85
C LEU A 725 -18.06 16.81 -12.08
N LEU A 726 -16.95 17.55 -11.93
CA LEU A 726 -16.34 18.31 -13.03
C LEU A 726 -15.93 17.40 -14.21
N GLY A 727 -15.31 16.25 -13.91
CA GLY A 727 -14.99 15.26 -14.94
C GLY A 727 -16.22 14.60 -15.54
N CYS A 728 -17.24 14.25 -14.74
CA CYS A 728 -18.46 13.61 -15.22
C CYS A 728 -19.27 14.53 -16.14
N LEU A 729 -19.42 15.81 -15.78
CA LEU A 729 -20.10 16.79 -16.63
C LEU A 729 -19.37 16.95 -17.97
N SER A 730 -18.03 16.98 -17.95
CA SER A 730 -17.23 17.03 -19.18
C SER A 730 -17.47 15.82 -20.08
N MET A 731 -17.54 14.61 -19.51
CA MET A 731 -17.81 13.38 -20.29
C MET A 731 -19.23 13.35 -20.86
N VAL A 732 -20.24 13.83 -20.11
CA VAL A 732 -21.62 13.90 -20.57
C VAL A 732 -21.77 14.94 -21.68
N ASP A 733 -21.14 16.11 -21.56
CA ASP A 733 -21.11 17.12 -22.62
C ASP A 733 -20.49 16.55 -23.91
N ILE A 734 -19.35 15.86 -23.80
CA ILE A 734 -18.72 15.16 -24.94
C ILE A 734 -19.66 14.12 -25.56
N GLN A 735 -20.33 13.30 -24.74
CA GLN A 735 -21.30 12.32 -25.24
C GLN A 735 -22.46 12.99 -25.98
N ASN A 736 -23.00 14.09 -25.44
CA ASN A 736 -24.11 14.82 -26.04
C ASN A 736 -23.70 15.50 -27.36
N GLU A 737 -22.54 16.14 -27.39
CA GLU A 737 -21.98 16.78 -28.59
C GLU A 737 -21.70 15.75 -29.68
N LEU A 738 -21.08 14.63 -29.32
CA LEU A 738 -20.88 13.53 -30.25
C LEU A 738 -22.23 13.03 -30.76
N THR A 739 -23.21 12.73 -29.90
CA THR A 739 -24.51 12.15 -30.30
C THR A 739 -25.35 13.09 -31.19
N SER A 740 -25.29 14.39 -30.94
CA SER A 740 -26.08 15.40 -31.67
C SER A 740 -25.58 15.66 -33.11
N GLY A 741 -24.38 15.17 -33.48
CA GLY A 741 -23.79 15.39 -34.80
C GLY A 741 -23.24 16.81 -35.01
N ASN A 742 -23.40 17.70 -34.02
CA ASN A 742 -22.81 19.04 -33.99
C ASN A 742 -21.34 19.04 -33.52
N SER A 743 -20.70 17.88 -33.46
CA SER A 743 -19.35 17.76 -32.96
C SER A 743 -18.33 18.47 -33.85
N GLN A 744 -17.34 19.11 -33.22
CA GLN A 744 -16.13 19.59 -33.90
C GLN A 744 -15.37 18.47 -34.64
N CYS A 745 -15.67 17.21 -34.31
CA CYS A 745 -15.07 16.02 -34.91
C CYS A 745 -15.69 15.61 -36.25
N GLY A 746 -16.84 16.19 -36.67
CA GLY A 746 -17.51 15.83 -37.93
C GLY A 746 -18.03 14.38 -37.99
N ALA A 747 -18.36 13.80 -36.83
CA ALA A 747 -18.93 12.45 -36.72
C ALA A 747 -20.47 12.48 -36.89
N ASP A 748 -21.04 11.51 -37.62
CA ASP A 748 -22.49 11.27 -37.59
C ASP A 748 -22.86 10.64 -36.24
N GLY A 749 -23.31 11.51 -35.35
CA GLY A 749 -23.27 11.30 -33.91
C GLY A 749 -23.98 10.08 -33.34
N ARG A 750 -24.97 9.58 -34.06
CA ARG A 750 -25.85 8.49 -33.61
C ARG A 750 -25.12 7.15 -33.42
N TYR A 751 -23.88 7.03 -33.88
CA TYR A 751 -23.13 5.77 -33.88
C TYR A 751 -21.90 5.75 -32.97
N VAL A 752 -21.65 6.79 -32.17
CA VAL A 752 -20.49 6.88 -31.28
C VAL A 752 -20.93 6.87 -29.82
N THR A 753 -20.36 5.96 -29.03
CA THR A 753 -20.59 5.88 -27.58
C THR A 753 -19.28 6.10 -26.85
N VAL A 754 -19.27 7.04 -25.91
CA VAL A 754 -18.13 7.30 -25.03
C VAL A 754 -18.06 6.19 -23.97
N LEU A 755 -16.90 5.58 -23.87
CA LEU A 755 -16.54 4.70 -22.76
C LEU A 755 -15.67 5.51 -21.81
N GLY A 756 -16.09 5.71 -20.57
CA GLY A 756 -15.36 6.59 -19.65
C GLY A 756 -15.46 6.24 -18.18
N GLY A 757 -14.51 6.74 -17.41
CA GLY A 757 -14.45 6.64 -15.95
C GLY A 757 -13.83 7.89 -15.35
N VAL A 758 -14.42 8.36 -14.25
CA VAL A 758 -13.92 9.52 -13.49
C VAL A 758 -13.83 9.15 -12.01
N ALA A 759 -12.65 9.31 -11.45
CA ALA A 759 -12.37 9.15 -10.02
C ALA A 759 -11.37 10.21 -9.54
N GLY A 760 -11.89 11.37 -9.13
CA GLY A 760 -11.12 12.50 -8.66
C GLY A 760 -10.31 13.14 -9.79
N ASP A 761 -8.99 13.15 -9.62
CA ASP A 761 -8.00 13.64 -10.58
C ASP A 761 -7.69 12.64 -11.71
N ASP A 762 -8.10 11.39 -11.56
CA ASP A 762 -7.86 10.31 -12.53
C ASP A 762 -9.08 10.14 -13.45
N GLN A 763 -8.85 10.24 -14.76
CA GLN A 763 -9.90 10.18 -15.78
C GLN A 763 -9.46 9.27 -16.94
N VAL A 764 -10.37 8.44 -17.44
CA VAL A 764 -10.12 7.61 -18.63
C VAL A 764 -11.25 7.78 -19.62
N ILE A 765 -10.90 7.91 -20.90
CA ILE A 765 -11.86 8.03 -22.01
C ILE A 765 -11.43 7.17 -23.20
N GLY A 766 -12.42 6.54 -23.83
CA GLY A 766 -12.34 5.88 -25.12
C GLY A 766 -13.70 5.93 -25.82
N VAL A 767 -13.81 5.29 -26.98
CA VAL A 767 -15.07 5.25 -27.73
C VAL A 767 -15.38 3.84 -28.25
N LYS A 768 -16.66 3.55 -28.43
CA LYS A 768 -17.19 2.39 -29.15
C LYS A 768 -18.04 2.89 -30.31
N PHE A 769 -17.90 2.26 -31.47
CA PHE A 769 -18.74 2.54 -32.64
C PHE A 769 -19.79 1.43 -32.79
N THR A 770 -21.05 1.81 -33.00
CA THR A 770 -22.15 0.86 -33.25
C THR A 770 -22.34 0.53 -34.73
N LYS A 771 -21.77 1.35 -35.62
CA LYS A 771 -21.70 1.15 -37.06
C LYS A 771 -20.24 1.19 -37.51
N SER A 772 -19.87 0.32 -38.43
CA SER A 772 -18.53 0.32 -39.02
C SER A 772 -18.33 1.51 -39.95
N PHE A 773 -17.24 2.25 -39.73
CA PHE A 773 -16.76 3.28 -40.65
C PHE A 773 -15.44 2.81 -41.29
N SER A 774 -14.80 3.65 -42.12
CA SER A 774 -13.42 3.38 -42.49
C SER A 774 -12.53 3.53 -41.25
N ARG A 775 -11.54 2.65 -41.09
CA ARG A 775 -10.63 2.64 -39.93
C ARG A 775 -9.96 4.00 -39.67
N ASP A 776 -9.61 4.74 -40.73
CA ASP A 776 -9.03 6.09 -40.60
C ASP A 776 -10.00 7.09 -39.97
N LYS A 777 -11.29 7.02 -40.31
CA LYS A 777 -12.32 7.86 -39.70
C LYS A 777 -12.55 7.49 -38.23
N GLU A 778 -12.59 6.20 -37.91
CA GLU A 778 -12.73 5.73 -36.52
C GLU A 778 -11.55 6.18 -35.64
N LEU A 779 -10.33 6.11 -36.18
CA LEU A 779 -9.13 6.62 -35.52
C LEU A 779 -9.16 8.15 -35.37
N GLN A 780 -9.63 8.89 -36.38
CA GLN A 780 -9.79 10.34 -36.30
C GLN A 780 -10.82 10.73 -35.23
N TYR A 781 -12.00 10.10 -35.23
CA TYR A 781 -13.08 10.39 -34.28
C TYR A 781 -12.68 10.02 -32.85
N SER A 782 -12.07 8.85 -32.64
CA SER A 782 -11.59 8.45 -31.30
C SER A 782 -10.51 9.38 -30.75
N ARG A 783 -9.55 9.81 -31.59
CA ARG A 783 -8.54 10.79 -31.20
C ARG A 783 -9.16 12.14 -30.84
N CYS A 784 -10.11 12.62 -31.65
CA CYS A 784 -10.82 13.87 -31.41
C CYS A 784 -11.58 13.82 -30.08
N ALA A 785 -12.38 12.78 -29.84
CA ALA A 785 -13.10 12.59 -28.57
C ALA A 785 -12.16 12.57 -27.35
N CYS A 786 -11.00 11.91 -27.46
CA CYS A 786 -10.00 11.90 -26.40
C CYS A 786 -9.41 13.30 -26.11
N MET A 787 -9.22 14.13 -27.13
CA MET A 787 -8.71 15.49 -26.99
C MET A 787 -9.77 16.47 -26.47
N MET A 788 -11.05 16.25 -26.75
CA MET A 788 -12.14 17.10 -26.22
C MET A 788 -12.17 17.12 -24.69
N LEU A 789 -11.82 16.02 -24.03
CA LEU A 789 -11.74 15.96 -22.57
C LEU A 789 -10.68 16.92 -22.01
N GLU A 790 -9.50 16.94 -22.64
CA GLU A 790 -8.45 17.91 -22.30
C GLU A 790 -8.95 19.35 -22.50
N GLN A 791 -9.63 19.63 -23.62
CA GLN A 791 -10.17 20.96 -23.91
C GLN A 791 -11.18 21.43 -22.86
N ARG A 792 -12.13 20.58 -22.46
CA ARG A 792 -13.15 20.92 -21.44
C ARG A 792 -12.53 21.15 -20.07
N MET A 793 -11.56 20.31 -19.68
CA MET A 793 -10.83 20.48 -18.42
C MET A 793 -9.94 21.74 -18.43
N ASN A 794 -9.31 22.06 -19.57
CA ASN A 794 -8.56 23.30 -19.74
C ASN A 794 -9.47 24.54 -19.67
N ALA A 795 -10.70 24.47 -20.22
CA ALA A 795 -11.70 25.54 -20.09
C ALA A 795 -12.14 25.77 -18.63
N LEU A 796 -12.21 24.70 -17.83
CA LEU A 796 -12.39 24.76 -16.37
C LEU A 796 -11.16 25.31 -15.63
N GLY A 797 -10.05 25.55 -16.32
CA GLY A 797 -8.82 26.11 -15.78
C GLY A 797 -7.83 25.08 -15.23
N PHE A 798 -8.04 23.78 -15.49
CA PHE A 798 -7.09 22.73 -15.14
C PHE A 798 -6.01 22.56 -16.22
N ILE A 799 -4.92 21.89 -15.86
CA ILE A 799 -3.90 21.44 -16.81
C ILE A 799 -3.96 19.93 -16.81
N CYS A 800 -4.31 19.35 -17.95
CA CYS A 800 -4.33 17.90 -18.15
C CYS A 800 -3.06 17.46 -18.88
N ASP A 801 -2.47 16.35 -18.45
CA ASP A 801 -1.39 15.68 -19.18
C ASP A 801 -1.98 14.41 -19.86
N PRO A 802 -2.53 14.51 -21.09
CA PRO A 802 -3.16 13.39 -21.76
C PRO A 802 -2.16 12.34 -22.22
N SER A 803 -2.33 11.11 -21.75
CA SER A 803 -1.61 9.94 -22.27
C SER A 803 -2.47 9.21 -23.30
N LEU A 804 -2.28 9.55 -24.58
CA LEU A 804 -2.94 8.88 -25.70
C LEU A 804 -2.22 7.56 -26.04
N SER A 805 -2.97 6.46 -26.08
CA SER A 805 -2.47 5.16 -26.56
C SER A 805 -3.50 4.44 -27.44
N LEU A 806 -3.02 3.58 -28.33
CA LEU A 806 -3.85 2.63 -29.08
C LEU A 806 -3.96 1.27 -28.37
N PHE A 807 -3.11 0.99 -27.39
CA PHE A 807 -2.97 -0.32 -26.77
C PHE A 807 -3.42 -0.30 -25.32
N SER A 808 -2.89 0.64 -24.55
CA SER A 808 -3.01 0.68 -23.11
C SER A 808 -3.97 1.76 -22.62
N ALA A 809 -4.58 1.53 -21.46
CA ALA A 809 -5.31 2.50 -20.67
C ALA A 809 -4.91 2.36 -19.20
N GLU A 810 -4.81 3.47 -18.49
CA GLU A 810 -4.58 3.52 -17.04
C GLU A 810 -5.76 4.25 -16.37
N PHE A 811 -6.27 3.68 -15.29
CA PHE A 811 -7.26 4.32 -14.44
C PHE A 811 -7.15 3.76 -13.03
N LEU A 812 -7.25 4.60 -12.00
CA LEU A 812 -7.02 4.23 -10.59
C LEU A 812 -5.68 3.52 -10.37
N LYS A 813 -4.69 3.87 -11.20
CA LYS A 813 -3.37 3.22 -11.26
C LYS A 813 -3.44 1.71 -11.51
N GLN A 814 -4.50 1.26 -12.18
CA GLN A 814 -4.63 -0.07 -12.77
C GLN A 814 -4.47 0.07 -14.28
N VAL A 815 -3.59 -0.76 -14.87
CA VAL A 815 -3.26 -0.69 -16.30
C VAL A 815 -3.82 -1.92 -17.00
N GLY A 816 -4.54 -1.67 -18.09
CA GLY A 816 -4.96 -2.68 -19.04
C GLY A 816 -4.34 -2.41 -20.41
N THR A 817 -3.83 -3.45 -21.05
CA THR A 817 -3.26 -3.37 -22.41
C THR A 817 -3.97 -4.39 -23.27
N CYS A 818 -4.56 -3.93 -24.38
CA CYS A 818 -5.30 -4.78 -25.32
C CYS A 818 -6.37 -5.66 -24.64
N GLY A 819 -7.00 -5.14 -23.57
CA GLY A 819 -8.01 -5.85 -22.80
C GLY A 819 -7.50 -6.86 -21.77
N ALA A 820 -6.20 -6.87 -21.46
CA ALA A 820 -5.61 -7.75 -20.45
C ALA A 820 -4.90 -6.98 -19.32
N PRO A 821 -4.87 -7.49 -18.08
CA PRO A 821 -4.27 -6.80 -16.94
C PRO A 821 -2.74 -6.91 -16.93
N GLU A 822 -2.04 -5.84 -16.51
CA GLU A 822 -0.57 -5.87 -16.35
C GLU A 822 -0.08 -6.16 -14.92
N GLY A 823 -0.90 -5.89 -13.91
CA GLY A 823 -0.54 -6.09 -12.49
C GLY A 823 0.66 -5.25 -12.04
N LEU A 824 0.44 -4.06 -11.46
CA LEU A 824 1.54 -3.20 -11.00
C LEU A 824 1.95 -3.54 -9.55
N ASP A 825 2.76 -4.58 -9.36
CA ASP A 825 3.16 -5.05 -8.03
C ASP A 825 4.31 -4.23 -7.41
N GLY A 826 5.17 -3.59 -8.23
CA GLY A 826 6.26 -2.70 -7.77
C GLY A 826 5.82 -1.48 -6.95
N ARG A 827 4.51 -1.15 -6.92
CA ARG A 827 3.94 -0.11 -6.06
C ARG A 827 3.73 -0.55 -4.60
N ILE A 828 3.88 -1.84 -4.32
CA ILE A 828 3.66 -2.44 -3.03
C ILE A 828 5.02 -2.85 -2.46
N CYS A 829 5.40 -2.28 -1.32
CA CYS A 829 6.67 -2.61 -0.65
C CYS A 829 6.41 -3.59 0.51
N VAL A 830 7.19 -4.66 0.56
CA VAL A 830 7.12 -5.69 1.61
C VAL A 830 7.94 -5.29 2.85
N PHE A 831 9.11 -4.68 2.66
CA PHE A 831 10.04 -4.39 3.76
C PHE A 831 9.82 -3.01 4.40
N SER A 832 9.28 -2.05 3.64
CA SER A 832 9.05 -0.67 4.09
C SER A 832 7.55 -0.32 4.17
N SER A 833 7.20 0.71 4.95
CA SER A 833 5.83 1.19 5.12
C SER A 833 5.74 2.73 5.16
N GLU A 834 4.55 3.28 4.90
CA GLU A 834 4.31 4.73 5.01
C GLU A 834 4.33 5.23 6.47
N ARG A 835 3.74 4.45 7.39
CA ARG A 835 3.48 4.90 8.75
C ARG A 835 4.65 4.62 9.69
N GLY A 836 5.35 3.51 9.53
CA GLY A 836 6.54 3.17 10.32
C GLY A 836 6.32 3.01 11.83
N ASP A 837 5.12 3.30 12.36
CA ASP A 837 4.78 3.33 13.79
C ASP A 837 3.78 2.23 14.19
N GLN A 838 3.28 1.44 13.23
CA GLN A 838 2.25 0.43 13.45
C GLN A 838 2.76 -0.89 14.02
N TYR A 839 4.05 -1.02 14.34
CA TYR A 839 4.56 -2.28 14.89
C TYR A 839 3.93 -2.55 16.25
N ASP A 840 3.06 -3.55 16.31
CA ASP A 840 2.81 -4.22 17.57
C ASP A 840 4.08 -4.98 17.97
N ASN A 841 4.24 -5.16 19.27
CA ASN A 841 5.38 -5.86 19.84
C ASN A 841 5.40 -7.35 19.43
N PHE A 842 4.23 -7.91 19.12
CA PHE A 842 4.05 -9.33 18.90
C PHE A 842 4.40 -9.75 17.46
N GLY A 843 5.04 -10.92 17.34
CA GLY A 843 5.52 -11.47 16.07
C GLY A 843 4.39 -11.85 15.11
N ASN A 844 3.27 -12.38 15.62
CA ASN A 844 2.12 -12.78 14.81
C ASN A 844 1.45 -11.60 14.12
N VAL A 845 1.22 -10.48 14.81
CA VAL A 845 0.60 -9.28 14.24
C VAL A 845 1.48 -8.71 13.13
N ARG A 846 2.80 -8.67 13.34
CA ARG A 846 3.76 -8.25 12.32
C ARG A 846 3.78 -9.17 11.11
N TYR A 847 3.67 -10.48 11.33
CA TYR A 847 3.60 -11.45 10.25
C TYR A 847 2.29 -11.33 9.46
N GLU A 848 1.14 -11.17 10.12
CA GLU A 848 -0.15 -10.96 9.48
C GLU A 848 -0.17 -9.70 8.60
N GLU A 849 0.48 -8.62 9.06
CA GLU A 849 0.64 -7.41 8.25
C GLU A 849 1.44 -7.68 6.97
N VAL A 850 2.58 -8.36 7.08
CA VAL A 850 3.40 -8.75 5.91
C VAL A 850 2.63 -9.69 5.00
N LEU A 851 1.93 -10.67 5.56
CA LEU A 851 1.16 -11.66 4.80
C LEU A 851 0.00 -11.01 4.04
N GLY A 852 -0.66 -10.00 4.62
CA GLY A 852 -1.67 -9.19 3.93
C GLY A 852 -1.10 -8.50 2.69
N ILE A 853 0.12 -7.96 2.80
CA ILE A 853 0.83 -7.35 1.67
C ILE A 853 1.25 -8.37 0.62
N ILE A 854 1.73 -9.54 1.04
CA ILE A 854 2.07 -10.62 0.12
C ILE A 854 0.82 -11.08 -0.64
N ARG A 855 -0.32 -11.26 0.04
CA ARG A 855 -1.59 -11.66 -0.60
C ARG A 855 -2.04 -10.66 -1.66
N GLU A 856 -1.91 -9.36 -1.39
CA GLU A 856 -2.17 -8.32 -2.39
C GLU A 856 -1.24 -8.48 -3.61
N LYS A 857 0.05 -8.75 -3.39
CA LYS A 857 1.02 -9.00 -4.48
C LYS A 857 0.75 -10.28 -5.27
N LEU A 858 0.25 -11.36 -4.65
CA LEU A 858 -0.06 -12.62 -5.35
C LEU A 858 -1.00 -12.39 -6.54
N SER A 859 -1.97 -11.47 -6.41
CA SER A 859 -2.93 -11.14 -7.48
C SER A 859 -2.31 -10.42 -8.69
N ARG A 860 -1.08 -9.91 -8.54
CA ARG A 860 -0.35 -9.11 -9.55
C ARG A 860 0.90 -9.83 -10.06
N THR A 861 1.14 -11.05 -9.58
CA THR A 861 2.40 -11.79 -9.76
C THR A 861 2.24 -12.84 -10.87
N ARG A 862 3.24 -12.95 -11.75
CA ARG A 862 3.30 -13.97 -12.80
C ARG A 862 3.38 -15.43 -12.30
N LYS A 863 4.11 -15.66 -11.20
CA LYS A 863 4.41 -16.96 -10.59
C LYS A 863 4.10 -16.95 -9.08
N PRO A 864 2.83 -16.89 -8.68
CA PRO A 864 2.44 -16.77 -7.28
C PRO A 864 2.93 -17.92 -6.38
N GLU A 865 3.15 -19.11 -6.93
CA GLU A 865 3.70 -20.27 -6.21
C GLU A 865 5.09 -20.00 -5.59
N LEU A 866 5.90 -19.16 -6.23
CA LEU A 866 7.27 -18.82 -5.78
C LEU A 866 7.30 -17.90 -4.55
N TRP A 867 6.15 -17.37 -4.12
CA TRP A 867 6.06 -16.60 -2.86
C TRP A 867 6.06 -17.48 -1.61
N THR A 868 5.78 -18.76 -1.76
CA THR A 868 5.67 -19.70 -0.64
C THR A 868 6.95 -19.72 0.22
N PRO A 869 8.18 -19.88 -0.34
CA PRO A 869 9.42 -19.77 0.44
C PRO A 869 9.57 -18.46 1.21
N TRP A 870 9.16 -17.34 0.62
CA TRP A 870 9.21 -16.03 1.28
C TRP A 870 8.26 -15.96 2.48
N MET A 871 7.03 -16.47 2.34
CA MET A 871 6.08 -16.58 3.46
C MET A 871 6.69 -17.38 4.61
N TYR A 872 7.37 -18.49 4.32
CA TYR A 872 8.10 -19.28 5.33
C TYR A 872 9.20 -18.48 6.03
N MET A 873 10.07 -17.82 5.25
CA MET A 873 11.21 -17.08 5.81
C MET A 873 10.75 -15.89 6.67
N PHE A 874 9.73 -15.15 6.24
CA PHE A 874 9.11 -14.13 7.08
C PHE A 874 8.52 -14.73 8.36
N GLY A 875 7.85 -15.89 8.26
CA GLY A 875 7.24 -16.57 9.40
C GLY A 875 8.29 -17.00 10.43
N TRP A 876 9.43 -17.51 9.97
CA TRP A 876 10.54 -17.91 10.84
C TRP A 876 11.20 -16.72 11.52
N VAL A 877 11.51 -15.66 10.77
CA VAL A 877 12.21 -14.48 11.31
C VAL A 877 11.31 -13.67 12.25
N LEU A 878 10.04 -13.50 11.89
CA LEU A 878 9.05 -12.78 12.72
C LEU A 878 8.49 -13.64 13.86
N GLY A 879 8.61 -14.97 13.76
CA GLY A 879 8.32 -15.92 14.83
C GLY A 879 9.29 -15.88 16.02
N ILE A 880 10.33 -15.02 15.97
CA ILE A 880 11.29 -14.82 17.04
C ILE A 880 10.97 -13.56 17.83
N MET A 881 10.74 -13.71 19.14
CA MET A 881 10.50 -12.60 20.06
C MET A 881 11.55 -12.58 21.16
N VAL A 882 11.81 -11.40 21.73
CA VAL A 882 12.70 -11.26 22.88
C VAL A 882 11.93 -10.58 24.01
N PHE A 883 12.15 -11.07 25.22
CA PHE A 883 11.64 -10.51 26.46
C PHE A 883 12.83 -10.25 27.38
N SER A 884 12.74 -9.26 28.27
CA SER A 884 13.79 -9.04 29.26
C SER A 884 13.20 -8.71 30.62
N PHE A 885 13.81 -9.18 31.68
CA PHE A 885 13.25 -9.19 33.03
C PHE A 885 14.33 -8.67 33.96
N ASN A 886 14.04 -7.58 34.68
CA ASN A 886 14.98 -7.03 35.63
C ASN A 886 14.82 -7.75 36.98
N ALA A 887 15.85 -8.48 37.38
CA ALA A 887 15.84 -9.36 38.56
C ALA A 887 15.76 -8.61 39.90
N LYS A 888 16.28 -7.37 39.98
CA LYS A 888 16.30 -6.55 41.21
C LYS A 888 14.98 -5.83 41.45
N SER A 889 14.38 -5.29 40.39
CA SER A 889 13.17 -4.46 40.50
C SER A 889 11.86 -5.25 40.40
N GLY A 890 11.90 -6.52 40.00
CA GLY A 890 10.69 -7.31 39.71
C GLY A 890 9.93 -6.85 38.45
N HIS A 891 10.41 -5.82 37.76
CA HIS A 891 9.79 -5.26 36.55
C HIS A 891 10.24 -5.99 35.28
N VAL A 892 9.32 -6.08 34.32
CA VAL A 892 9.56 -6.66 32.99
C VAL A 892 9.91 -5.55 32.00
N ARG A 893 11.07 -5.63 31.34
CA ARG A 893 11.38 -4.82 30.15
C ARG A 893 11.11 -5.64 28.89
N VAL A 894 10.06 -5.33 28.16
CA VAL A 894 9.81 -6.04 26.89
C VAL A 894 10.69 -5.43 25.80
N HIS A 895 11.76 -6.13 25.45
CA HIS A 895 12.60 -5.82 24.31
C HIS A 895 12.15 -6.63 23.11
N THR A 896 11.20 -6.14 22.33
CA THR A 896 11.07 -6.68 20.97
C THR A 896 12.33 -6.25 20.22
N ARG A 897 12.96 -7.16 19.47
CA ARG A 897 14.27 -7.03 18.77
C ARG A 897 14.53 -5.71 18.00
N PHE A 898 13.54 -4.82 17.90
CA PHE A 898 13.45 -3.69 16.98
C PHE A 898 13.26 -2.33 17.68
N GLN A 899 12.88 -2.32 18.97
CA GLN A 899 12.87 -1.10 19.81
C GLN A 899 13.13 -1.46 21.29
N SER A 900 14.13 -0.81 21.90
CA SER A 900 14.32 -0.84 23.35
C SER A 900 13.38 0.19 24.03
N ARG A 901 12.09 -0.13 24.15
CA ARG A 901 11.19 0.68 25.00
C ARG A 901 11.06 0.07 26.38
N ARG A 902 11.32 0.88 27.41
CA ARG A 902 11.15 0.46 28.81
C ARG A 902 9.65 0.46 29.12
N VAL A 903 9.10 -0.73 29.21
CA VAL A 903 7.74 -0.97 29.68
C VAL A 903 7.79 -1.21 31.19
N TYR A 904 6.85 -0.65 31.95
CA TYR A 904 6.77 -0.82 33.40
C TYR A 904 5.62 -1.76 33.75
N VAL A 905 5.86 -2.74 34.61
CA VAL A 905 4.82 -3.63 35.12
C VAL A 905 4.64 -3.41 36.61
N GLY A 906 3.39 -3.21 37.02
CA GLY A 906 3.03 -2.76 38.37
C GLY A 906 3.14 -3.82 39.47
N LYS A 907 3.22 -5.12 39.12
CA LYS A 907 3.38 -6.23 40.08
C LYS A 907 4.65 -7.04 39.81
N PRO A 908 5.31 -7.59 40.85
CA PRO A 908 6.45 -8.49 40.67
C PRO A 908 6.02 -9.83 40.07
N ILE A 909 6.17 -10.00 38.76
CA ILE A 909 5.81 -11.22 37.99
C ILE A 909 6.83 -12.35 38.17
N ARG A 910 7.96 -12.10 38.85
CA ARG A 910 9.06 -13.06 39.00
C ARG A 910 8.61 -14.46 39.47
N HIS A 911 7.64 -14.53 40.38
CA HIS A 911 7.10 -15.79 40.90
C HIS A 911 6.28 -16.60 39.87
N LEU A 912 5.83 -15.98 38.78
CA LEU A 912 5.09 -16.61 37.70
C LEU A 912 6.00 -17.13 36.58
N LEU A 913 7.25 -16.66 36.48
CA LEU A 913 8.15 -17.01 35.37
C LEU A 913 8.38 -18.51 35.21
N PRO A 914 8.61 -19.32 36.28
CA PRO A 914 8.77 -20.77 36.12
C PRO A 914 7.52 -21.44 35.54
N LYS A 915 6.34 -21.04 36.02
CA LYS A 915 5.04 -21.54 35.51
C LYS A 915 4.80 -21.11 34.08
N PHE A 916 5.20 -19.89 33.74
CA PHE A 916 5.12 -19.36 32.39
C PHE A 916 6.01 -20.15 31.42
N TYR A 917 7.25 -20.48 31.81
CA TYR A 917 8.15 -21.28 30.99
C TYR A 917 7.62 -22.68 30.72
N GLN A 918 7.10 -23.33 31.76
CA GLN A 918 6.43 -24.62 31.61
C GLN A 918 5.25 -24.52 30.63
N ALA A 919 4.39 -23.52 30.83
CA ALA A 919 3.23 -23.29 29.96
C ALA A 919 3.62 -22.99 28.50
N LEU A 920 4.72 -22.26 28.27
CA LEU A 920 5.24 -22.00 26.93
C LEU A 920 5.66 -23.30 26.23
N ASN A 921 6.40 -24.17 26.91
CA ASN A 921 6.79 -25.47 26.37
C ASN A 921 5.56 -26.34 26.08
N GLU A 922 4.58 -26.41 27.00
CA GLU A 922 3.32 -27.15 26.83
C GLU A 922 2.53 -26.67 25.59
N LEU A 923 2.61 -25.37 25.27
CA LEU A 923 1.94 -24.76 24.12
C LEU A 923 2.77 -24.81 22.82
N GLY A 924 3.95 -25.42 22.82
CA GLY A 924 4.80 -25.59 21.63
C GLY A 924 5.73 -24.43 21.31
N PHE A 925 5.91 -23.49 22.24
CA PHE A 925 6.95 -22.46 22.11
C PHE A 925 8.29 -22.98 22.61
N ARG A 926 9.38 -22.61 21.92
CA ARG A 926 10.75 -22.87 22.39
C ARG A 926 11.35 -21.58 22.92
N TYR A 927 12.15 -21.65 23.97
CA TYR A 927 12.84 -20.47 24.48
C TYR A 927 14.31 -20.72 24.82
N THR A 928 15.12 -19.67 24.73
CA THR A 928 16.50 -19.65 25.21
C THR A 928 16.71 -18.43 26.10
N GLU A 929 17.38 -18.61 27.23
CA GLU A 929 17.63 -17.53 28.19
C GLU A 929 19.11 -17.17 28.30
N TRP A 930 19.40 -15.90 28.58
CA TRP A 930 20.72 -15.43 28.98
C TRP A 930 20.60 -14.29 29.98
N LYS A 931 21.64 -14.03 30.75
CA LYS A 931 21.67 -12.94 31.74
C LYS A 931 22.73 -11.92 31.35
N ASP A 932 22.34 -10.64 31.36
CA ASP A 932 23.23 -9.50 31.25
C ASP A 932 23.04 -8.61 32.49
N ARG A 933 24.02 -8.63 33.40
CA ARG A 933 23.98 -7.96 34.70
C ARG A 933 22.72 -8.36 35.49
N ASP A 934 21.86 -7.39 35.82
CA ASP A 934 20.60 -7.58 36.55
C ASP A 934 19.41 -7.89 35.63
N ILE A 935 19.63 -8.11 34.33
CA ILE A 935 18.58 -8.33 33.34
C ILE A 935 18.67 -9.77 32.80
N GLN A 936 17.61 -10.55 33.00
CA GLN A 936 17.42 -11.84 32.36
C GLN A 936 16.68 -11.64 31.04
N HIS A 937 17.28 -12.05 29.94
CA HIS A 937 16.68 -11.99 28.61
C HIS A 937 16.20 -13.37 28.18
N ILE A 938 15.12 -13.40 27.41
CA ILE A 938 14.49 -14.63 26.88
C ILE A 938 14.21 -14.43 25.42
N VAL A 939 14.76 -15.29 24.56
CA VAL A 939 14.32 -15.40 23.17
C VAL A 939 13.24 -16.46 23.10
N LEU A 940 12.03 -16.09 22.66
CA LEU A 940 10.95 -17.02 22.34
C LEU A 940 10.93 -17.32 20.84
N ARG A 941 10.67 -18.56 20.47
CA ARG A 941 10.53 -19.04 19.08
C ARG A 941 9.23 -19.84 18.97
N MET A 942 8.42 -19.56 17.94
CA MET A 942 7.12 -20.22 17.74
C MET A 942 7.21 -21.58 17.04
N GLY A 943 8.41 -22.02 16.64
CA GLY A 943 8.63 -23.23 15.84
C GLY A 943 8.56 -22.98 14.33
N PRO A 944 8.90 -23.96 13.49
CA PRO A 944 9.00 -23.76 12.04
C PRO A 944 7.66 -23.69 11.30
N PHE A 945 6.56 -24.24 11.83
CA PHE A 945 5.27 -24.33 11.11
C PHE A 945 4.10 -23.60 11.81
N TRP A 946 4.39 -22.70 12.74
CA TRP A 946 3.36 -21.96 13.49
C TRP A 946 2.41 -21.13 12.61
N MET A 947 2.88 -20.70 11.45
CA MET A 947 2.12 -19.93 10.48
C MET A 947 1.26 -20.80 9.54
N CYS A 948 1.50 -22.11 9.48
CA CYS A 948 0.69 -23.05 8.71
C CYS A 948 -0.57 -23.45 9.50
N THR A 949 -1.38 -22.50 9.93
CA THR A 949 -2.59 -22.74 10.74
C THR A 949 -3.82 -22.10 10.12
N ASP A 950 -5.01 -22.47 10.59
CA ASP A 950 -6.27 -21.86 10.18
C ASP A 950 -6.39 -20.37 10.54
N GLU A 951 -5.60 -19.89 11.50
CA GLU A 951 -5.56 -18.48 11.90
C GLU A 951 -4.70 -17.63 10.96
N VAL A 952 -3.55 -18.17 10.54
CA VAL A 952 -2.55 -17.40 9.77
C VAL A 952 -2.65 -17.69 8.27
N GLY A 953 -2.94 -18.94 7.89
CA GLY A 953 -3.24 -19.35 6.52
C GLY A 953 -2.05 -19.28 5.56
N VAL A 954 -0.91 -19.83 5.97
CA VAL A 954 0.25 -20.06 5.09
C VAL A 954 0.14 -21.46 4.47
N PRO A 955 0.45 -21.61 3.17
CA PRO A 955 0.39 -22.90 2.52
C PRO A 955 1.29 -23.91 3.23
N LEU A 956 0.77 -25.08 3.53
CA LEU A 956 1.47 -26.24 4.05
C LEU A 956 2.47 -26.81 3.02
N PRO A 957 3.70 -27.20 3.43
CA PRO A 957 4.64 -27.77 2.49
C PRO A 957 4.26 -29.23 2.18
N GLY A 958 4.83 -29.79 1.12
CA GLY A 958 4.68 -31.22 0.87
C GLY A 958 5.40 -32.03 1.94
N PHE A 959 4.83 -33.19 2.31
CA PHE A 959 5.46 -34.11 3.26
C PHE A 959 5.75 -35.44 2.58
N LEU A 960 6.92 -36.00 2.89
CA LEU A 960 7.22 -37.39 2.61
C LEU A 960 6.60 -38.24 3.71
N LEU A 961 5.82 -39.23 3.31
CA LEU A 961 5.23 -40.23 4.19
C LEU A 961 6.23 -41.36 4.41
N ASP A 962 6.03 -42.14 5.48
CA ASP A 962 6.94 -43.22 5.88
C ASP A 962 7.04 -44.35 4.84
N ASP A 963 6.06 -44.47 3.94
CA ASP A 963 6.00 -45.41 2.81
C ASP A 963 6.64 -44.85 1.51
N GLY A 964 7.16 -43.61 1.55
CA GLY A 964 7.75 -42.93 0.40
C GLY A 964 6.75 -42.14 -0.45
N ASP A 965 5.44 -42.20 -0.17
CA ASP A 965 4.45 -41.37 -0.84
C ASP A 965 4.58 -39.91 -0.42
N VAL A 966 4.17 -38.98 -1.28
CA VAL A 966 4.24 -37.54 -1.01
C VAL A 966 2.84 -36.97 -0.85
N LEU A 967 2.53 -36.42 0.33
CA LEU A 967 1.37 -35.55 0.46
C LEU A 967 1.69 -34.22 -0.24
N PRO A 968 0.95 -33.83 -1.28
CA PRO A 968 1.27 -32.63 -2.05
C PRO A 968 1.15 -31.37 -1.16
N PRO A 969 1.96 -30.32 -1.44
CA PRO A 969 1.84 -29.05 -0.76
C PRO A 969 0.43 -28.46 -0.98
N SER A 970 -0.08 -27.74 0.01
CA SER A 970 -1.32 -26.97 -0.20
C SER A 970 -1.05 -25.79 -1.13
N SER A 971 -2.07 -25.32 -1.86
CA SER A 971 -1.93 -24.21 -2.79
C SER A 971 -1.57 -22.90 -2.09
N TYR A 972 -0.85 -22.01 -2.78
CA TYR A 972 -0.66 -20.61 -2.35
C TYR A 972 -1.97 -19.82 -2.24
N LEU A 973 -3.05 -20.33 -2.86
CA LEU A 973 -4.42 -19.82 -2.73
C LEU A 973 -5.11 -20.27 -1.43
N THR A 974 -4.45 -21.08 -0.60
CA THR A 974 -5.02 -21.53 0.68
C THR A 974 -5.16 -20.34 1.63
N THR A 975 -6.40 -19.90 1.85
CA THR A 975 -6.72 -18.83 2.81
C THR A 975 -6.79 -19.37 4.24
N PRO A 976 -6.62 -18.53 5.28
CA PRO A 976 -6.82 -18.92 6.68
C PRO A 976 -8.23 -19.47 6.84
N SER A 977 -8.33 -20.78 7.00
CA SER A 977 -9.58 -21.51 7.00
C SER A 977 -9.39 -22.86 7.66
N SER A 978 -10.49 -23.48 8.07
CA SER A 978 -10.51 -24.83 8.61
C SER A 978 -9.90 -25.86 7.64
N SER A 979 -9.80 -25.55 6.34
CA SER A 979 -9.14 -26.38 5.34
C SER A 979 -7.67 -26.63 5.68
N VAL A 980 -6.94 -25.66 6.23
CA VAL A 980 -5.54 -25.87 6.67
C VAL A 980 -5.47 -26.92 7.78
N THR A 981 -6.41 -26.85 8.73
CA THR A 981 -6.56 -27.83 9.82
C THR A 981 -6.96 -29.21 9.28
N MET A 982 -7.73 -29.28 8.19
CA MET A 982 -8.03 -30.54 7.48
C MET A 982 -6.78 -31.17 6.87
N VAL A 983 -5.92 -30.38 6.21
CA VAL A 983 -4.70 -30.93 5.61
C VAL A 983 -3.74 -31.45 6.68
N TRP A 984 -3.56 -30.74 7.80
CA TRP A 984 -2.78 -31.26 8.94
C TRP A 984 -3.33 -32.55 9.50
N ARG A 985 -4.66 -32.63 9.71
CA ARG A 985 -5.31 -33.86 10.15
C ARG A 985 -4.97 -35.00 9.18
N ARG A 986 -5.11 -34.78 7.88
CA ARG A 986 -4.83 -35.81 6.86
C ARG A 986 -3.35 -36.22 6.84
N ALA A 987 -2.44 -35.27 6.98
CA ALA A 987 -1.01 -35.56 7.09
C ALA A 987 -0.73 -36.50 8.29
N PHE A 988 -1.32 -36.23 9.45
CA PHE A 988 -1.14 -37.09 10.63
C PHE A 988 -1.87 -38.44 10.55
N GLU A 989 -3.01 -38.51 9.85
CA GLU A 989 -3.67 -39.79 9.54
C GLU A 989 -2.78 -40.70 8.67
N LEU A 990 -2.07 -40.12 7.69
CA LEU A 990 -1.22 -40.88 6.77
C LEU A 990 0.12 -41.29 7.40
N VAL A 991 0.68 -40.49 8.33
CA VAL A 991 1.95 -40.80 9.04
C VAL A 991 1.73 -41.79 10.22
N GLY A 992 0.73 -42.67 10.12
CA GLY A 992 0.65 -43.86 10.95
C GLY A 992 0.08 -43.70 12.38
N LEU A 993 -0.81 -42.74 12.64
CA LEU A 993 -1.68 -42.86 13.82
C LEU A 993 -2.48 -44.16 13.69
N LYS A 994 -2.16 -45.19 14.49
CA LYS A 994 -2.91 -46.46 14.59
C LYS A 994 -4.29 -46.20 15.22
N ARG A 995 -5.11 -45.48 14.46
CA ARG A 995 -6.43 -44.93 14.79
C ARG A 995 -7.39 -45.99 15.28
N GLU A 996 -7.32 -47.18 14.70
CA GLU A 996 -8.23 -48.27 15.01
C GLU A 996 -8.03 -48.85 16.42
N ASN A 997 -6.80 -48.92 16.92
CA ASN A 997 -6.53 -49.50 18.23
C ASN A 997 -6.86 -48.50 19.36
N VAL A 998 -6.47 -47.23 19.22
CA VAL A 998 -6.75 -46.19 20.23
C VAL A 998 -8.25 -45.89 20.34
N ILE A 999 -8.99 -45.88 19.22
CA ILE A 999 -10.44 -45.69 19.26
C ILE A 999 -11.14 -46.93 19.84
N LYS A 1000 -10.71 -48.14 19.48
CA LYS A 1000 -11.25 -49.37 20.09
C LYS A 1000 -11.01 -49.40 21.61
N ASP A 1001 -9.81 -49.07 22.05
CA ASP A 1001 -9.44 -49.02 23.47
C ASP A 1001 -10.18 -47.92 24.25
N TYR A 1002 -10.42 -46.75 23.63
CA TYR A 1002 -11.19 -45.67 24.27
C TYR A 1002 -12.69 -45.97 24.30
N VAL A 1003 -13.26 -46.49 23.21
CA VAL A 1003 -14.68 -46.85 23.12
C VAL A 1003 -15.04 -47.97 24.09
N THR A 1004 -14.12 -48.91 24.33
CA THR A 1004 -14.27 -49.97 25.34
C THR A 1004 -14.17 -49.48 26.79
N GLN A 1005 -13.63 -48.28 27.01
CA GLN A 1005 -13.51 -47.65 28.33
C GLN A 1005 -14.64 -46.64 28.63
N LEU A 1006 -15.51 -46.33 27.66
CA LEU A 1006 -16.64 -45.41 27.86
C LEU A 1006 -17.79 -46.11 28.61
N PRO A 1007 -18.37 -45.51 29.67
CA PRO A 1007 -19.55 -46.06 30.34
C PRO A 1007 -20.74 -46.15 29.37
N ASP A 1008 -21.51 -47.25 29.41
CA ASP A 1008 -22.64 -47.56 28.52
C ASP A 1008 -23.69 -46.42 28.35
N GLY A 1009 -23.74 -45.46 29.29
CA GLY A 1009 -24.62 -44.29 29.24
C GLY A 1009 -24.18 -43.11 28.36
N TYR A 1010 -22.91 -43.06 27.89
CA TYR A 1010 -22.42 -41.94 27.08
C TYR A 1010 -22.92 -41.98 25.62
N VAL A 1011 -23.11 -43.19 25.07
CA VAL A 1011 -23.66 -43.40 23.72
C VAL A 1011 -25.15 -43.02 23.64
N LEU A 1012 -25.87 -43.05 24.77
CA LEU A 1012 -27.31 -42.75 24.88
C LEU A 1012 -27.64 -41.27 25.08
N LYS A 1013 -26.74 -40.46 25.68
CA LYS A 1013 -26.95 -39.01 25.88
C LYS A 1013 -26.90 -38.18 24.59
N GLY A 1014 -26.10 -38.60 23.60
CA GLY A 1014 -26.12 -37.96 22.28
C GLY A 1014 -27.45 -38.14 21.53
N LYS A 1015 -28.10 -39.31 21.69
CA LYS A 1015 -29.41 -39.60 21.09
C LYS A 1015 -30.59 -38.81 21.69
N THR A 1016 -30.49 -38.37 22.95
CA THR A 1016 -31.62 -37.82 23.71
C THR A 1016 -31.69 -36.29 23.75
N VAL A 1017 -30.57 -35.58 23.54
CA VAL A 1017 -30.55 -34.10 23.55
C VAL A 1017 -31.05 -33.49 22.22
N GLU A 1018 -31.00 -34.25 21.12
CA GLU A 1018 -31.23 -33.71 19.76
C GLU A 1018 -32.64 -33.97 19.21
N SER A 1019 -33.36 -34.99 19.68
CA SER A 1019 -34.74 -35.24 19.24
C SER A 1019 -35.74 -34.19 19.75
N GLY A 1020 -35.53 -33.63 20.94
CA GLY A 1020 -36.44 -32.64 21.52
C GLY A 1020 -36.30 -31.21 20.97
N ARG A 1021 -35.14 -30.83 20.40
CA ARG A 1021 -34.89 -29.44 19.97
C ARG A 1021 -35.37 -29.11 18.56
N PHE A 1022 -35.55 -30.11 17.70
CA PHE A 1022 -35.90 -29.91 16.28
C PHE A 1022 -37.26 -30.50 15.89
N GLN A 1023 -37.95 -31.19 16.81
CA GLN A 1023 -39.27 -31.79 16.56
C GLN A 1023 -40.37 -30.78 16.17
N ASN A 1024 -40.22 -29.51 16.55
CA ASN A 1024 -41.19 -28.46 16.24
C ASN A 1024 -40.91 -27.72 14.92
N LEU A 1025 -39.80 -28.00 14.25
CA LEU A 1025 -39.47 -27.40 12.95
C LEU A 1025 -39.94 -28.35 11.84
N LYS A 1026 -40.87 -27.90 11.00
CA LYS A 1026 -41.32 -28.63 9.79
C LYS A 1026 -40.20 -28.61 8.74
N LEU A 1027 -39.16 -29.40 8.95
CA LEU A 1027 -38.02 -29.50 8.04
C LEU A 1027 -38.36 -30.42 6.86
N ASP A 1028 -37.98 -30.00 5.65
CA ASP A 1028 -38.11 -30.81 4.43
C ASP A 1028 -37.20 -32.05 4.45
N GLU A 1029 -37.42 -32.99 3.52
CA GLU A 1029 -36.64 -34.22 3.43
C GLU A 1029 -35.15 -33.99 3.19
N SER A 1030 -34.78 -32.96 2.42
CA SER A 1030 -33.38 -32.65 2.14
C SER A 1030 -32.64 -32.26 3.41
N THR A 1031 -33.29 -31.49 4.28
CA THR A 1031 -32.78 -31.03 5.57
C THR A 1031 -32.73 -32.17 6.60
N LYS A 1032 -33.70 -33.09 6.56
CA LYS A 1032 -33.66 -34.33 7.37
C LYS A 1032 -32.48 -35.22 6.98
N LYS A 1033 -32.18 -35.34 5.69
CA LYS A 1033 -31.03 -36.10 5.18
C LYS A 1033 -29.70 -35.46 5.58
N SER A 1034 -29.62 -34.12 5.55
CA SER A 1034 -28.47 -33.37 6.10
C SER A 1034 -28.33 -33.56 7.62
N LEU A 1035 -29.43 -33.67 8.35
CA LEU A 1035 -29.45 -34.00 9.79
C LEU A 1035 -28.98 -35.44 10.06
N GLU A 1036 -29.32 -36.43 9.23
CA GLU A 1036 -28.79 -37.80 9.34
C GLU A 1036 -27.27 -37.88 9.09
N ILE A 1037 -26.76 -37.13 8.11
CA ILE A 1037 -25.31 -36.95 7.91
C ILE A 1037 -24.69 -36.29 9.17
N SER A 1038 -25.39 -35.32 9.76
CA SER A 1038 -24.98 -34.66 11.01
C SER A 1038 -24.97 -35.62 12.21
N GLN A 1039 -25.83 -36.64 12.24
CA GLN A 1039 -25.88 -37.67 13.30
C GLN A 1039 -24.70 -38.64 13.25
N VAL A 1040 -24.22 -38.97 12.04
CA VAL A 1040 -22.98 -39.74 11.86
C VAL A 1040 -21.77 -38.91 12.33
N LEU A 1041 -21.77 -37.61 12.02
CA LEU A 1041 -20.77 -36.67 12.50
C LEU A 1041 -20.82 -36.52 14.04
N ALA A 1042 -22.01 -36.43 14.65
CA ALA A 1042 -22.22 -36.28 16.10
C ALA A 1042 -21.58 -37.41 16.94
N ARG A 1043 -21.50 -38.65 16.42
CA ARG A 1043 -20.80 -39.75 17.11
C ARG A 1043 -19.28 -39.55 17.16
N GLN A 1044 -18.71 -38.85 16.19
CA GLN A 1044 -17.29 -38.49 16.16
C GLN A 1044 -16.99 -37.25 17.05
N TYR A 1045 -17.97 -36.39 17.33
CA TYR A 1045 -17.81 -35.22 18.21
C TYR A 1045 -17.45 -35.55 19.69
N TYR A 1046 -17.62 -36.80 20.13
CA TYR A 1046 -17.40 -37.23 21.52
C TYR A 1046 -16.03 -37.85 21.81
N LEU A 1047 -15.21 -38.15 20.78
CA LEU A 1047 -13.85 -38.64 21.03
C LEU A 1047 -12.94 -37.48 21.47
N PRO A 1048 -12.04 -37.71 22.45
CA PRO A 1048 -11.06 -36.72 22.85
C PRO A 1048 -10.16 -36.26 21.70
N PHE A 1049 -9.66 -35.03 21.80
CA PHE A 1049 -8.83 -34.41 20.78
C PHE A 1049 -7.57 -35.24 20.43
N TRP A 1050 -6.92 -35.83 21.42
CA TRP A 1050 -5.74 -36.69 21.24
C TRP A 1050 -6.02 -38.00 20.48
N CYS A 1051 -7.28 -38.40 20.29
CA CYS A 1051 -7.63 -39.54 19.44
C CYS A 1051 -7.50 -39.22 17.94
N TYR A 1052 -7.46 -37.93 17.59
CA TYR A 1052 -7.44 -37.47 16.20
C TYR A 1052 -6.08 -36.96 15.74
N VAL A 1053 -5.24 -36.50 16.68
CA VAL A 1053 -3.98 -35.84 16.36
C VAL A 1053 -2.92 -36.13 17.42
N ASP A 1054 -1.68 -36.34 16.98
CA ASP A 1054 -0.51 -36.39 17.85
C ASP A 1054 -0.14 -34.98 18.32
N ILE A 1055 -0.50 -34.67 19.58
CA ILE A 1055 -0.27 -33.36 20.20
C ILE A 1055 1.22 -33.08 20.35
N GLU A 1056 2.06 -34.09 20.58
CA GLU A 1056 3.50 -33.89 20.72
C GLU A 1056 4.13 -33.49 19.40
N LYS A 1057 3.74 -34.12 18.28
CA LYS A 1057 4.17 -33.68 16.94
C LYS A 1057 3.68 -32.27 16.59
N LEU A 1058 2.45 -31.90 16.95
CA LEU A 1058 1.95 -30.52 16.79
C LEU A 1058 2.74 -29.51 17.62
N ARG A 1059 3.12 -29.90 18.85
CA ARG A 1059 3.91 -29.08 19.77
C ARG A 1059 5.33 -28.89 19.24
N ASP A 1060 5.99 -29.95 18.81
CA ASP A 1060 7.38 -29.93 18.36
C ASP A 1060 7.56 -29.19 17.03
N SER A 1061 6.56 -29.27 16.15
CA SER A 1061 6.49 -28.55 14.87
C SER A 1061 6.13 -27.06 15.02
N GLY A 1062 5.61 -26.64 16.20
CA GLY A 1062 5.16 -25.28 16.47
C GLY A 1062 3.77 -24.93 15.94
N VAL A 1063 3.08 -25.87 15.29
CA VAL A 1063 1.70 -25.68 14.79
C VAL A 1063 0.76 -25.34 15.95
N LEU A 1064 0.95 -26.02 17.09
CA LEU A 1064 0.19 -25.78 18.30
C LEU A 1064 0.33 -24.33 18.79
N ALA A 1065 1.56 -23.81 18.80
CA ALA A 1065 1.86 -22.43 19.16
C ALA A 1065 1.13 -21.45 18.24
N GLY A 1066 1.11 -21.75 16.93
CA GLY A 1066 0.36 -21.01 15.93
C GLY A 1066 -1.14 -20.94 16.18
N MET A 1067 -1.78 -22.06 16.53
CA MET A 1067 -3.23 -22.13 16.76
C MET A 1067 -3.68 -21.30 17.97
N VAL A 1068 -2.82 -21.20 18.99
CA VAL A 1068 -3.11 -20.47 20.23
C VAL A 1068 -2.63 -19.01 20.21
N VAL A 1069 -1.75 -18.67 19.27
CA VAL A 1069 -1.00 -17.40 19.23
C VAL A 1069 -1.89 -16.17 19.36
N ARG A 1070 -3.00 -16.17 18.62
CA ARG A 1070 -3.96 -15.08 18.57
C ARG A 1070 -4.78 -14.95 19.86
N GLY A 1071 -5.02 -16.07 20.55
CA GLY A 1071 -5.69 -16.11 21.85
C GLY A 1071 -4.81 -15.58 22.98
N LEU A 1072 -3.50 -15.82 22.90
CA LEU A 1072 -2.52 -15.38 23.88
C LEU A 1072 -2.19 -13.90 23.74
N TRP A 1073 -1.99 -13.44 22.51
CA TRP A 1073 -1.54 -12.08 22.20
C TRP A 1073 -2.66 -11.22 21.61
N ARG A 1074 -3.86 -11.31 22.18
CA ARG A 1074 -4.95 -10.38 21.86
C ARG A 1074 -4.54 -8.95 22.20
N GLY A 1075 -4.90 -7.98 21.35
CA GLY A 1075 -4.74 -6.57 21.62
C GLY A 1075 -5.40 -6.14 22.95
N VAL A 1076 -4.93 -5.02 23.52
CA VAL A 1076 -5.43 -4.39 24.77
C VAL A 1076 -6.87 -3.88 24.66
N GLU A 1077 -7.50 -4.05 23.49
CA GLU A 1077 -8.85 -3.63 23.13
C GLU A 1077 -9.88 -3.95 24.21
N LEU A 1078 -9.82 -5.14 24.83
CA LEU A 1078 -10.78 -5.58 25.85
C LEU A 1078 -10.59 -4.93 27.24
N GLU A 1079 -9.43 -4.34 27.55
CA GLU A 1079 -9.18 -3.72 28.86
C GLU A 1079 -9.51 -2.23 28.87
N ARG A 1080 -9.18 -1.49 27.80
CA ARG A 1080 -9.56 -0.08 27.66
C ARG A 1080 -11.08 0.13 27.70
N LEU A 1081 -11.85 -0.86 27.23
CA LEU A 1081 -13.30 -0.87 27.26
C LEU A 1081 -13.89 -1.09 28.66
N ARG A 1082 -13.11 -1.59 29.63
CA ARG A 1082 -13.57 -1.83 31.00
C ARG A 1082 -13.36 -0.61 31.90
N GLU A 1083 -12.45 0.29 31.54
CA GLU A 1083 -12.24 1.58 32.21
C GLU A 1083 -13.21 2.63 31.62
N VAL A 1084 -14.51 2.43 31.82
CA VAL A 1084 -15.52 3.35 31.27
C VAL A 1084 -15.55 4.64 32.08
N SER A 1085 -14.94 5.70 31.53
CA SER A 1085 -15.03 7.06 32.09
C SER A 1085 -16.44 7.64 31.88
N PRO A 1086 -17.02 8.39 32.84
CA PRO A 1086 -18.29 9.10 32.65
C PRO A 1086 -18.35 9.99 31.40
N ILE A 1087 -17.18 10.48 30.96
CA ILE A 1087 -17.02 11.28 29.74
C ILE A 1087 -17.35 10.46 28.48
N VAL A 1088 -16.96 9.18 28.44
CA VAL A 1088 -17.24 8.29 27.28
C VAL A 1088 -18.74 8.05 27.15
N HIS A 1089 -19.43 7.78 28.25
CA HIS A 1089 -20.89 7.65 28.26
C HIS A 1089 -21.62 8.96 27.91
N GLN A 1090 -21.02 10.11 28.22
CA GLN A 1090 -21.57 11.39 27.77
C GLN A 1090 -21.49 11.50 26.24
N TRP A 1091 -20.35 11.17 25.62
CA TRP A 1091 -20.20 11.17 24.16
C TRP A 1091 -21.19 10.22 23.48
N GLU A 1092 -21.36 9.01 24.01
CA GLU A 1092 -22.31 8.03 23.49
C GLU A 1092 -23.75 8.56 23.53
N ARG A 1093 -24.17 9.12 24.68
CA ARG A 1093 -25.51 9.70 24.84
C ARG A 1093 -25.75 10.87 23.88
N VAL A 1094 -24.77 11.77 23.75
CA VAL A 1094 -24.87 12.91 22.83
C VAL A 1094 -25.01 12.40 21.39
N GLY A 1095 -24.16 11.45 20.95
CA GLY A 1095 -24.23 10.94 19.58
C GLY A 1095 -25.50 10.16 19.29
N GLN A 1096 -26.00 9.37 20.26
CA GLN A 1096 -27.26 8.65 20.13
C GLN A 1096 -28.48 9.57 20.01
N ALA A 1097 -28.46 10.74 20.65
CA ALA A 1097 -29.55 11.72 20.55
C ALA A 1097 -29.76 12.25 19.11
N TYR A 1098 -28.69 12.29 18.30
CA TYR A 1098 -28.75 12.75 16.92
C TYR A 1098 -29.03 11.65 15.90
N LEU A 1099 -29.02 10.37 16.31
CA LEU A 1099 -29.43 9.27 15.44
C LEU A 1099 -30.93 9.26 15.18
N ASP A 1100 -31.34 8.52 14.14
CA ASP A 1100 -32.73 8.19 13.88
C ASP A 1100 -33.31 7.35 15.04
N GLN A 1101 -34.14 7.98 15.87
CA GLN A 1101 -34.71 7.38 17.07
C GLN A 1101 -35.64 6.19 16.75
N LYS A 1102 -36.32 6.22 15.59
CA LYS A 1102 -37.19 5.13 15.17
C LYS A 1102 -36.36 3.90 14.82
N LYS A 1103 -35.33 4.07 13.99
CA LYS A 1103 -34.39 2.97 13.64
C LYS A 1103 -33.65 2.43 14.87
N LEU A 1104 -33.31 3.30 15.82
CA LEU A 1104 -32.69 2.90 17.08
C LEU A 1104 -33.59 1.92 17.84
N PHE A 1105 -34.82 2.32 18.12
CA PHE A 1105 -35.79 1.47 18.84
C PHE A 1105 -36.09 0.16 18.11
N GLU A 1106 -36.33 0.22 16.79
CA GLU A 1106 -36.60 -0.95 15.96
C GLU A 1106 -35.42 -1.94 15.95
N SER A 1107 -34.18 -1.45 15.91
CA SER A 1107 -32.99 -2.30 15.92
C SER A 1107 -32.76 -3.03 17.25
N VAL A 1108 -33.04 -2.39 18.39
CA VAL A 1108 -32.96 -3.03 19.71
C VAL A 1108 -34.04 -4.09 19.83
N ARG A 1109 -35.28 -3.74 19.49
CA ARG A 1109 -36.41 -4.68 19.52
C ARG A 1109 -36.16 -5.91 18.65
N ALA A 1110 -35.61 -5.72 17.44
CA ALA A 1110 -35.27 -6.83 16.55
C ALA A 1110 -34.18 -7.73 17.15
N SER A 1111 -33.13 -7.15 17.73
CA SER A 1111 -32.06 -7.91 18.39
C SER A 1111 -32.56 -8.69 19.61
N GLU A 1112 -33.43 -8.10 20.43
CA GLU A 1112 -34.02 -8.75 21.59
C GLU A 1112 -34.97 -9.88 21.18
N HIS A 1113 -35.79 -9.66 20.16
CA HIS A 1113 -36.67 -10.68 19.59
C HIS A 1113 -35.87 -11.90 19.09
N LEU A 1114 -34.80 -11.66 18.33
CA LEU A 1114 -33.92 -12.74 17.84
C LEU A 1114 -33.23 -13.53 18.97
N LEU A 1115 -32.85 -12.84 20.05
CA LEU A 1115 -32.25 -13.48 21.22
C LEU A 1115 -33.28 -14.27 22.05
N ASN A 1116 -34.48 -13.73 22.23
CA ASN A 1116 -35.49 -14.32 23.10
C ASN A 1116 -36.22 -15.48 22.43
N GLU A 1117 -36.66 -15.31 21.18
CA GLU A 1117 -37.41 -16.32 20.43
C GLU A 1117 -36.50 -17.38 19.81
N TYR A 1118 -35.41 -16.97 19.17
CA TYR A 1118 -34.57 -17.86 18.37
C TYR A 1118 -33.22 -18.19 19.02
N ARG A 1119 -32.91 -17.59 20.19
CA ARG A 1119 -31.60 -17.73 20.86
C ARG A 1119 -30.42 -17.31 19.97
N ILE A 1120 -30.67 -16.45 18.98
CA ILE A 1120 -29.64 -15.90 18.09
C ILE A 1120 -29.11 -14.61 18.70
N LYS A 1121 -27.85 -14.64 19.15
CA LYS A 1121 -27.19 -13.44 19.66
C LYS A 1121 -26.57 -12.66 18.51
N ILE A 1122 -27.16 -11.52 18.16
CA ILE A 1122 -26.55 -10.57 17.22
C ILE A 1122 -25.34 -9.89 17.89
N PRO A 1123 -24.18 -9.80 17.22
CA PRO A 1123 -23.05 -9.01 17.71
C PRO A 1123 -23.45 -7.53 17.89
N SER A 1124 -23.11 -6.93 19.02
CA SER A 1124 -23.48 -5.53 19.34
C SER A 1124 -23.10 -4.55 18.24
N ARG A 1125 -21.92 -4.71 17.62
CA ARG A 1125 -21.43 -3.86 16.51
C ARG A 1125 -22.30 -3.90 15.25
N SER A 1126 -23.17 -4.91 15.09
CA SER A 1126 -24.10 -5.03 13.96
C SER A 1126 -25.45 -4.36 14.20
N VAL A 1127 -25.77 -4.03 15.46
CA VAL A 1127 -27.05 -3.39 15.82
C VAL A 1127 -26.90 -1.88 15.70
N TYR A 1128 -27.83 -1.25 14.98
CA TYR A 1128 -27.81 0.19 14.71
C TYR A 1128 -27.73 1.05 15.99
N ALA A 1129 -28.44 0.68 17.05
CA ALA A 1129 -28.41 1.39 18.34
C ALA A 1129 -27.02 1.49 19.00
N PHE A 1130 -26.12 0.54 18.69
CA PHE A 1130 -24.75 0.54 19.21
C PHE A 1130 -23.73 1.10 18.21
N LYS A 1131 -24.16 1.71 17.10
CA LYS A 1131 -23.26 2.22 16.05
C LYS A 1131 -22.30 3.30 16.56
N ILE A 1132 -22.79 4.26 17.36
CA ILE A 1132 -21.94 5.32 17.96
C ILE A 1132 -21.02 4.74 19.01
N HIS A 1133 -21.55 3.89 19.89
CA HIS A 1133 -20.76 3.17 20.89
C HIS A 1133 -19.59 2.44 20.20
N ALA A 1134 -19.85 1.63 19.18
CA ALA A 1134 -18.82 0.91 18.43
C ALA A 1134 -17.74 1.82 17.81
N LYS A 1135 -18.09 3.03 17.35
CA LYS A 1135 -17.12 4.01 16.82
C LYS A 1135 -16.29 4.67 17.91
N VAL A 1136 -16.90 5.02 19.04
CA VAL A 1136 -16.19 5.59 20.19
C VAL A 1136 -15.26 4.55 20.80
N GLU A 1137 -15.73 3.30 20.93
CA GLU A 1137 -14.90 2.15 21.29
C GLU A 1137 -13.72 2.00 20.32
N GLN A 1138 -13.97 2.04 19.01
CA GLN A 1138 -12.91 1.96 18.00
C GLN A 1138 -11.89 3.10 18.17
N ALA A 1139 -12.33 4.34 18.40
CA ALA A 1139 -11.46 5.49 18.65
C ALA A 1139 -10.56 5.27 19.88
N ILE A 1140 -11.11 4.70 20.96
CA ILE A 1140 -10.37 4.35 22.17
C ILE A 1140 -9.30 3.28 21.87
N THR A 1141 -9.62 2.31 21.02
CA THR A 1141 -8.67 1.22 20.67
C THR A 1141 -7.54 1.65 19.74
N GLU A 1142 -7.79 2.57 18.79
CA GLU A 1142 -6.83 2.96 17.75
C GLU A 1142 -5.75 3.95 18.26
N VAL A 1143 -6.02 4.63 19.37
CA VAL A 1143 -5.07 5.58 19.97
C VAL A 1143 -3.80 4.89 20.49
N VAL A 1144 -2.65 5.56 20.29
CA VAL A 1144 -1.31 5.07 20.70
C VAL A 1144 -1.28 4.62 22.16
N ARG A 1145 -0.79 3.40 22.38
CA ARG A 1145 -0.65 2.78 23.70
C ARG A 1145 0.39 3.47 24.57
N SER A 1146 0.04 3.74 25.82
CA SER A 1146 1.00 4.17 26.84
C SER A 1146 1.94 3.02 27.21
N ASP A 1147 3.10 3.33 27.75
CA ASP A 1147 4.04 2.30 28.20
C ASP A 1147 3.48 1.47 29.37
N GLU A 1148 2.59 2.04 30.20
CA GLU A 1148 1.92 1.33 31.29
C GLU A 1148 0.91 0.30 30.78
N GLU A 1149 0.10 0.66 29.77
CA GLU A 1149 -0.86 -0.25 29.12
C GLU A 1149 -0.15 -1.45 28.48
N ARG A 1150 0.99 -1.20 27.85
CA ARG A 1150 1.82 -2.27 27.27
C ARG A 1150 2.34 -3.22 28.35
N GLY A 1151 2.65 -2.71 29.54
CA GLY A 1151 3.11 -3.51 30.68
C GLY A 1151 2.02 -4.41 31.25
N ARG A 1152 0.81 -3.86 31.44
CA ARG A 1152 -0.37 -4.65 31.84
C ARG A 1152 -0.71 -5.74 30.82
N ASN A 1153 -0.61 -5.44 29.52
CA ASN A 1153 -0.85 -6.45 28.48
C ASN A 1153 0.10 -7.65 28.60
N VAL A 1154 1.39 -7.39 28.89
CA VAL A 1154 2.39 -8.45 29.03
C VAL A 1154 2.14 -9.29 30.28
N GLU A 1155 1.68 -8.67 31.37
CA GLU A 1155 1.22 -9.39 32.56
C GLU A 1155 0.04 -10.31 32.25
N GLN A 1156 -0.97 -9.79 31.57
CA GLN A 1156 -2.15 -10.56 31.17
C GLN A 1156 -1.81 -11.68 30.19
N MET A 1157 -0.91 -11.42 29.25
CA MET A 1157 -0.39 -12.44 28.35
C MET A 1157 0.18 -13.60 29.16
N ILE A 1158 1.08 -13.33 30.12
CA ILE A 1158 1.69 -14.36 30.96
C ILE A 1158 0.62 -15.18 31.69
N LEU A 1159 -0.37 -14.51 32.29
CA LEU A 1159 -1.47 -15.18 32.98
C LEU A 1159 -2.35 -16.01 32.03
N ARG A 1160 -2.65 -15.50 30.84
CA ARG A 1160 -3.41 -16.22 29.80
C ARG A 1160 -2.66 -17.43 29.30
N THR A 1161 -1.34 -17.34 29.10
CA THR A 1161 -0.49 -18.47 28.72
C THR A 1161 -0.57 -19.58 29.76
N ILE A 1162 -0.41 -19.25 31.04
CA ILE A 1162 -0.51 -20.22 32.14
C ILE A 1162 -1.93 -20.84 32.23
N LYS A 1163 -2.97 -20.05 31.99
CA LYS A 1163 -4.36 -20.55 32.01
C LYS A 1163 -4.66 -21.44 30.81
N LEU A 1164 -4.19 -21.08 29.63
CA LEU A 1164 -4.47 -21.78 28.38
C LEU A 1164 -3.74 -23.13 28.32
N SER A 1165 -2.51 -23.23 28.83
CA SER A 1165 -1.77 -24.50 28.82
C SER A 1165 -2.51 -25.61 29.59
N LYS A 1166 -3.24 -25.24 30.67
CA LYS A 1166 -4.08 -26.14 31.45
C LYS A 1166 -5.41 -26.55 30.78
N SER A 1167 -5.79 -25.92 29.67
CA SER A 1167 -7.12 -26.09 29.05
C SER A 1167 -7.05 -26.22 27.53
N ILE A 1168 -5.91 -26.68 27.01
CA ILE A 1168 -5.60 -26.70 25.59
C ILE A 1168 -6.57 -27.57 24.78
N ASP A 1169 -6.96 -28.73 25.31
CA ASP A 1169 -7.88 -29.67 24.66
C ASP A 1169 -9.25 -29.06 24.38
N ASN A 1170 -9.75 -28.25 25.33
CA ASN A 1170 -11.02 -27.54 25.18
C ASN A 1170 -10.91 -26.39 24.18
N SER A 1171 -9.75 -25.74 24.10
CA SER A 1171 -9.54 -24.58 23.23
C SER A 1171 -9.36 -24.96 21.76
N ILE A 1172 -8.72 -26.09 21.47
CA ILE A 1172 -8.34 -26.50 20.10
C ILE A 1172 -9.22 -27.62 19.58
N GLY A 1173 -9.75 -28.46 20.46
CA GLY A 1173 -10.59 -29.61 20.08
C GLY A 1173 -11.83 -29.22 19.27
N GLY A 1174 -12.38 -28.01 19.43
CA GLY A 1174 -13.48 -27.53 18.60
C GLY A 1174 -13.10 -27.29 17.12
N ARG A 1175 -11.86 -26.87 16.84
CA ARG A 1175 -11.39 -26.55 15.49
C ARG A 1175 -11.20 -27.80 14.63
N PHE A 1176 -10.59 -28.83 15.20
CA PHE A 1176 -10.41 -30.13 14.53
C PHE A 1176 -11.71 -30.94 14.39
N ARG A 1177 -12.73 -30.64 15.22
CA ARG A 1177 -14.07 -31.23 15.02
C ARG A 1177 -14.77 -30.65 13.79
N MET A 1178 -14.51 -29.40 13.41
CA MET A 1178 -15.07 -28.81 12.19
C MET A 1178 -14.37 -29.29 10.91
N SER A 1179 -13.16 -29.84 11.01
CA SER A 1179 -12.41 -30.42 9.88
C SER A 1179 -12.80 -31.87 9.55
N MET A 1180 -13.96 -32.34 10.05
CA MET A 1180 -14.48 -33.70 9.86
C MET A 1180 -15.20 -33.95 8.52
N PHE A 1181 -15.29 -32.95 7.64
CA PHE A 1181 -15.77 -33.14 6.27
C PHE A 1181 -14.68 -33.84 5.44
N ASP A 1182 -14.72 -35.18 5.33
CA ASP A 1182 -13.81 -35.91 4.45
C ASP A 1182 -14.15 -35.57 2.99
N ALA A 1183 -13.38 -34.66 2.39
CA ALA A 1183 -13.31 -34.56 0.94
C ALA A 1183 -12.51 -35.78 0.45
N VAL A 1184 -13.20 -36.81 0.00
CA VAL A 1184 -12.55 -37.90 -0.75
C VAL A 1184 -11.92 -37.25 -1.97
N PRO A 1185 -10.58 -37.27 -2.13
CA PRO A 1185 -9.98 -36.78 -3.35
C PRO A 1185 -10.50 -37.69 -4.46
N LEU A 1186 -11.41 -37.16 -5.27
CA LEU A 1186 -11.63 -37.72 -6.58
C LEU A 1186 -10.26 -37.59 -7.27
N ARG A 1187 -9.56 -38.72 -7.41
CA ARG A 1187 -8.70 -38.95 -8.58
C ARG A 1187 -9.63 -38.97 -9.80
N ALA A 1188 -10.31 -37.85 -10.07
CA ALA A 1188 -10.90 -37.64 -11.36
C ALA A 1188 -9.71 -37.70 -12.31
N SER A 1189 -9.79 -38.58 -13.29
CA SER A 1189 -8.86 -38.66 -14.40
C SER A 1189 -8.67 -37.23 -14.93
N PHE A 1190 -7.52 -36.63 -14.62
CA PHE A 1190 -7.05 -35.35 -15.18
C PHE A 1190 -6.73 -35.48 -16.68
N GLU A 1191 -7.29 -36.48 -17.35
CA GLU A 1191 -6.99 -36.86 -18.74
C GLU A 1191 -7.62 -35.89 -19.75
N ASP A 1192 -8.69 -35.19 -19.36
CA ASP A 1192 -9.24 -34.11 -20.16
C ASP A 1192 -8.53 -32.80 -19.78
N GLU A 1193 -7.42 -32.49 -20.46
CA GLU A 1193 -6.89 -31.12 -20.49
C GLU A 1193 -8.05 -30.18 -20.84
N PRO A 1194 -8.25 -29.06 -20.12
CA PRO A 1194 -9.30 -28.11 -20.48
C PRO A 1194 -9.07 -27.68 -21.94
N HIS A 1195 -9.97 -28.13 -22.82
CA HIS A 1195 -9.92 -27.79 -24.24
C HIS A 1195 -10.30 -26.32 -24.40
N GLY A 1196 -9.31 -25.48 -24.70
CA GLY A 1196 -9.47 -24.02 -24.80
C GLY A 1196 -9.44 -23.29 -23.45
N GLY A 1197 -9.31 -21.96 -23.49
CA GLY A 1197 -9.37 -21.10 -22.29
C GLY A 1197 -8.06 -20.43 -21.87
N TYR A 1198 -8.04 -19.92 -20.63
CA TYR A 1198 -6.95 -19.13 -20.04
C TYR A 1198 -5.61 -19.89 -19.96
N PHE A 1199 -5.65 -21.23 -19.86
CA PHE A 1199 -4.46 -22.06 -19.81
C PHE A 1199 -3.64 -21.98 -21.10
N TRP A 1200 -4.28 -22.07 -22.27
CA TRP A 1200 -3.57 -22.02 -23.55
C TRP A 1200 -3.33 -20.59 -24.05
N MET A 1201 -4.24 -19.67 -23.75
CA MET A 1201 -4.21 -18.30 -24.28
C MET A 1201 -3.53 -17.28 -23.37
N GLY A 1202 -3.43 -17.56 -22.06
CA GLY A 1202 -2.99 -16.58 -21.08
C GLY A 1202 -3.94 -15.38 -20.97
N TYR A 1203 -3.72 -14.54 -19.96
CA TYR A 1203 -4.48 -13.30 -19.77
C TYR A 1203 -3.63 -12.23 -19.09
N GLY A 1204 -2.93 -11.46 -19.93
CA GLY A 1204 -2.06 -10.38 -19.47
C GLY A 1204 -0.81 -10.92 -18.78
N PHE A 1205 -0.19 -10.08 -17.94
CA PHE A 1205 1.04 -10.44 -17.24
C PHE A 1205 0.82 -11.41 -16.06
N PRO A 1206 -0.21 -11.24 -15.19
CA PRO A 1206 -0.41 -12.10 -14.03
C PRO A 1206 -0.81 -13.54 -14.37
N ILE A 1207 -1.33 -13.80 -15.57
CA ILE A 1207 -1.84 -15.12 -15.98
C ILE A 1207 -1.10 -15.58 -17.25
N PRO A 1208 0.10 -16.17 -17.12
CA PRO A 1208 0.83 -16.72 -18.25
C PRO A 1208 0.12 -17.89 -18.92
N LYS A 1209 0.49 -18.15 -20.16
CA LYS A 1209 0.20 -19.42 -20.83
C LYS A 1209 0.80 -20.59 -20.04
N ARG A 1210 0.06 -21.69 -20.01
CA ARG A 1210 0.38 -22.97 -19.35
C ARG A 1210 0.73 -22.82 -17.86
N SER A 1211 0.14 -21.83 -17.19
CA SER A 1211 0.33 -21.60 -15.75
C SER A 1211 -0.75 -22.29 -14.91
N VAL A 1212 -0.43 -22.54 -13.63
CA VAL A 1212 -1.40 -23.07 -12.65
C VAL A 1212 -2.60 -22.12 -12.48
N VAL A 1213 -2.36 -20.80 -12.52
CA VAL A 1213 -3.42 -19.79 -12.47
C VAL A 1213 -4.30 -19.87 -13.72
N GLY A 1214 -3.70 -19.98 -14.91
CA GLY A 1214 -4.43 -20.14 -16.16
C GLY A 1214 -5.26 -21.42 -16.20
N TYR A 1215 -4.73 -22.52 -15.64
CA TYR A 1215 -5.47 -23.77 -15.47
C TYR A 1215 -6.68 -23.59 -14.54
N PHE A 1216 -6.46 -22.99 -13.36
CA PHE A 1216 -7.53 -22.71 -12.39
C PHE A 1216 -8.63 -21.83 -13.01
N LEU A 1217 -8.27 -20.76 -13.70
CA LEU A 1217 -9.23 -19.87 -14.36
C LEU A 1217 -9.92 -20.51 -15.57
N SER A 1218 -9.32 -21.52 -16.21
CA SER A 1218 -9.99 -22.26 -17.28
C SER A 1218 -11.10 -23.16 -16.73
N ILE A 1219 -10.97 -23.63 -15.48
CA ILE A 1219 -11.98 -24.44 -14.79
C ILE A 1219 -13.07 -23.55 -14.16
N PHE A 1220 -12.65 -22.51 -13.43
CA PHE A 1220 -13.57 -21.72 -12.59
C PHE A 1220 -14.05 -20.40 -13.24
N GLY A 1221 -13.39 -19.93 -14.30
CA GLY A 1221 -13.68 -18.66 -14.94
C GLY A 1221 -13.27 -17.43 -14.11
N LEU A 1222 -13.55 -16.25 -14.64
CA LEU A 1222 -13.47 -14.99 -13.90
C LEU A 1222 -14.77 -14.77 -13.09
N PRO A 1223 -14.71 -14.09 -11.94
CA PRO A 1223 -15.90 -13.77 -11.17
C PRO A 1223 -16.88 -12.93 -12.00
N SER A 1224 -18.15 -13.37 -12.09
CA SER A 1224 -19.18 -12.67 -12.86
C SER A 1224 -19.59 -11.35 -12.18
N LEU A 1225 -19.96 -10.34 -12.98
CA LEU A 1225 -20.50 -9.07 -12.46
C LEU A 1225 -21.83 -9.26 -11.71
N CYS A 1226 -22.59 -10.34 -11.98
CA CYS A 1226 -23.91 -10.56 -11.41
C CYS A 1226 -23.88 -11.17 -9.99
N HIS A 1227 -22.85 -11.95 -9.63
CA HIS A 1227 -22.85 -12.72 -8.37
C HIS A 1227 -22.55 -11.94 -7.08
N CYS A 1228 -22.21 -10.63 -7.14
CA CYS A 1228 -22.07 -9.81 -5.93
C CYS A 1228 -23.24 -8.86 -5.66
N MET A 1229 -24.17 -8.66 -6.60
CA MET A 1229 -25.41 -7.91 -6.32
C MET A 1229 -26.40 -8.73 -5.48
N THR A 1230 -26.20 -10.04 -5.44
CA THR A 1230 -26.79 -10.97 -4.49
C THR A 1230 -25.65 -11.72 -3.84
N ILE A 1231 -25.26 -11.35 -2.62
CA ILE A 1231 -24.71 -12.36 -1.72
C ILE A 1231 -25.87 -13.33 -1.52
N PRO A 1232 -25.82 -14.58 -2.00
CA PRO A 1232 -26.67 -15.58 -1.39
C PRO A 1232 -26.09 -15.70 0.01
N LEU A 1233 -26.79 -15.18 1.01
CA LEU A 1233 -26.76 -15.82 2.29
C LEU A 1233 -27.12 -17.28 1.98
N LEU A 1234 -26.11 -18.14 1.86
CA LEU A 1234 -26.24 -19.58 2.03
C LEU A 1234 -26.57 -19.83 3.51
N VAL A 1235 -27.65 -19.21 3.97
CA VAL A 1235 -28.55 -19.76 4.96
C VAL A 1235 -29.63 -20.34 4.08
N GLY A 1236 -29.78 -21.66 4.06
CA GLY A 1236 -30.86 -22.32 3.34
C GLY A 1236 -32.20 -21.77 3.83
N TYR A 1237 -32.71 -20.77 3.10
CA TYR A 1237 -34.10 -20.40 3.04
C TYR A 1237 -34.49 -20.66 1.59
N ASN A 1238 -34.90 -21.91 1.33
CA ASN A 1238 -35.83 -22.17 0.24
C ASN A 1238 -37.16 -21.52 0.66
N GLU A 1239 -37.52 -20.40 0.04
CA GLU A 1239 -38.89 -19.91 0.05
C GLU A 1239 -39.52 -20.13 -1.32
N GLY A 1240 -40.61 -20.90 -1.34
CA GLY A 1240 -41.66 -20.88 -2.36
C GLY A 1240 -41.45 -21.76 -3.58
#